data_AF-A0A850CLI0-F1
#
_entry.id   AF-A0A850CLI0-F1
#
_cell.length_a   1.000
_cell.length_b   1.000
_cell.length_c   1.000
_cell.angle_alpha   90.00
_cell.angle_beta   90.00
_cell.angle_gamma   90.00
#
_symmetry.space_group_name_H-M   'P 1'
#
loop_
_entity.id
_entity.type
_entity.pdbx_description
1 polymer ?
#
loop_
_entity_poly.entity_id
_entity_poly.type
_entity_poly.pdbx_seq_one_letter_code
_entity_poly.pdbx_strand_id
1 'polypeptide(L)'
;MSWWRKALGLPSAAVFERAVLTAAEPSAKFSIDLRPVDAVIQASASLSAARISRRAALSVPAVLRGRNLLCSIATLPLVTRDGDRRVVRSPLLEQIDPNVPNPVVLAQTVEDLVFDAISWWRVTARNAAGWPTSAVHCDRDTVSLEPPGDKWREARTLPSGQQLPGGSVWVNGVEVPGRDMIRFDSLNPPLCEAAARTIRRALLIEQVAALYASDPRPQDYFTPAEGADQADDDEIREILDAWRAARRERATAYVPSSLKYNSVDSPSPADLQLAELEKQVTVGLANAMGVDPEDLGVSTTTRTYQNGVDRRQDRVNDTLSEYMVAITARLSMNDVTRKGHEADFELDAYLRADPSTRWNTYEIGLRNKVITVEEVRAKEGLPAVPIEPSAANRVRNPKPQEVAGMPGASTEATAPVAANFSNDTDASAVVSFAMDSAEAQFTVDRETRTVSGLLVPWNKIARSGWSKWSFKPNSLKWTDASRVKLNREHDRSTAVAYASELKNTQTGLWGSFKVARGAAGDEVLSLAEDKVLDGFSIEVDFDGDGSEWTRDPDDDLVKVVMSGQLRGCAITSAPAFDDARVERVAASRNERNTDMSGSTGTEQETPAAAPALGPEAVAAFTAAVEAFTANAGGISEAINALVEAQKNSEGPANVDPTQGKAQFEVNEEPLYRFDGRKGQHDFSSDVIKGLKGDEEAKDRVQNWMRDHFAQARAEFAVTTGNVSSLNPNRNRPDLYVDQLQYRTPIWDAIRKGTLEDATPFVLPKFNTSSGLVGAHTQGTEPTPGALTTTAQTITPTAVSGKIEITREAWDQGGNPQLSTIVWRQMLRAWDEGLEQNAAALLAGLTVTTLTLTAGSVDKALAKQVKAALAGLHFVRGGFRFQDFELEQGLYSALTNATDDTGRTLFPVIGAQNADGLTGNLFGSLNIAGLAGKPAWALPYTAGAVNSSYLFNREDVHGWATNPQRLDFEYQVKSVEIGIWGYQALACTRTDGVRKFNYDETA
;
A
#
# COMPACT_ATOMS: atom_id res chain seq x y z
N MET A 1 16.53 -73.35 34.11
CA MET A 1 15.98 -72.31 35.02
C MET A 1 15.11 -71.30 34.25
N SER A 2 14.03 -71.73 33.59
CA SER A 2 13.17 -70.82 32.80
C SER A 2 12.09 -70.09 33.64
N TRP A 3 11.78 -70.62 34.83
CA TRP A 3 10.74 -70.10 35.73
C TRP A 3 11.01 -68.64 36.18
N TRP A 4 12.22 -68.35 36.66
CA TRP A 4 12.60 -67.02 37.18
C TRP A 4 12.49 -65.88 36.17
N ARG A 5 12.85 -66.11 34.89
CA ARG A 5 12.74 -65.05 33.86
C ARG A 5 11.28 -64.70 33.53
N LYS A 6 10.35 -65.64 33.68
CA LYS A 6 8.92 -65.42 33.40
C LYS A 6 8.20 -64.62 34.50
N ALA A 7 8.79 -64.51 35.70
CA ALA A 7 8.29 -63.67 36.79
C ALA A 7 8.72 -62.19 36.68
N LEU A 8 9.64 -61.84 35.77
CA LEU A 8 10.29 -60.52 35.68
C LEU A 8 10.14 -59.82 34.31
N GLY A 9 9.34 -60.36 33.39
CA GLY A 9 8.81 -59.61 32.24
C GLY A 9 9.80 -59.20 31.12
N LEU A 10 11.05 -59.69 31.12
CA LEU A 10 12.06 -59.26 30.13
C LEU A 10 12.19 -60.22 28.92
N PRO A 11 12.07 -59.74 27.67
CA PRO A 11 12.33 -60.53 26.46
C PRO A 11 13.83 -60.78 26.23
N SER A 12 14.16 -61.77 25.39
CA SER A 12 15.53 -62.31 25.24
C SER A 12 16.19 -62.03 23.89
N ALA A 13 17.49 -61.73 23.90
CA ALA A 13 18.27 -61.45 22.69
C ALA A 13 19.05 -62.67 22.13
N ALA A 14 19.00 -62.82 20.81
CA ALA A 14 19.91 -63.52 19.91
C ALA A 14 19.55 -63.03 18.48
N VAL A 15 20.42 -62.81 17.50
CA VAL A 15 21.82 -63.22 17.26
C VAL A 15 22.57 -62.06 16.57
N PHE A 16 23.83 -61.79 16.90
CA PHE A 16 24.98 -61.78 15.97
C PHE A 16 26.32 -61.54 16.69
N GLU A 17 27.43 -61.89 16.01
CA GLU A 17 28.74 -62.12 16.61
C GLU A 17 29.75 -60.97 16.50
N ARG A 18 30.88 -61.15 17.20
CA ARG A 18 32.01 -60.22 17.39
C ARG A 18 32.50 -59.53 16.11
N ALA A 19 32.67 -58.22 16.22
CA ALA A 19 33.82 -57.51 15.66
C ALA A 19 34.76 -57.07 16.80
N VAL A 20 36.02 -56.77 16.50
CA VAL A 20 37.05 -56.41 17.49
C VAL A 20 36.91 -54.94 17.90
N LEU A 21 37.02 -54.66 19.20
CA LEU A 21 37.18 -53.31 19.74
C LEU A 21 38.58 -52.77 19.41
N THR A 22 38.71 -52.00 18.32
CA THR A 22 39.61 -50.84 18.34
C THR A 22 39.01 -49.81 19.30
N ALA A 23 39.84 -49.19 20.14
CA ALA A 23 39.38 -48.13 21.02
C ALA A 23 38.95 -46.93 20.17
N ALA A 24 37.70 -46.48 20.33
CA ALA A 24 37.22 -45.27 19.68
C ALA A 24 37.76 -44.05 20.44
N GLU A 25 38.33 -43.09 19.71
CA GLU A 25 38.77 -41.81 20.24
C GLU A 25 37.57 -41.04 20.86
N PRO A 26 37.77 -40.31 21.97
CA PRO A 26 36.70 -39.60 22.68
C PRO A 26 36.26 -38.35 21.90
N SER A 27 35.47 -38.56 20.84
CA SER A 27 34.86 -37.53 20.02
C SER A 27 33.66 -36.88 20.72
N ALA A 28 33.93 -35.86 21.53
CA ALA A 28 32.92 -35.02 22.15
C ALA A 28 32.08 -34.28 21.08
N LYS A 29 30.83 -34.70 20.86
CA LYS A 29 29.90 -34.03 19.96
C LYS A 29 29.31 -32.78 20.61
N PHE A 30 29.94 -31.64 20.39
CA PHE A 30 29.40 -30.33 20.74
C PHE A 30 28.17 -30.01 19.87
N SER A 31 26.95 -30.26 20.38
CA SER A 31 25.71 -29.84 19.72
C SER A 31 25.30 -28.43 20.17
N ILE A 32 25.87 -27.42 19.54
CA ILE A 32 25.28 -26.08 19.46
C ILE A 32 24.95 -25.86 17.99
N ASP A 33 23.65 -25.79 17.65
CA ASP A 33 23.14 -25.79 16.27
C ASP A 33 23.27 -24.40 15.58
N LEU A 34 24.28 -23.62 15.99
CA LEU A 34 24.66 -22.35 15.37
C LEU A 34 25.46 -22.65 14.11
N ARG A 35 24.75 -22.67 12.99
CA ARG A 35 25.36 -22.74 11.66
C ARG A 35 26.30 -21.53 11.46
N PRO A 36 27.50 -21.72 10.89
CA PRO A 36 28.34 -20.61 10.45
C PRO A 36 27.56 -19.63 9.56
N VAL A 37 27.88 -18.34 9.64
CA VAL A 37 27.15 -17.29 8.89
C VAL A 37 27.13 -17.61 7.38
N ASP A 38 28.21 -18.14 6.83
CA ASP A 38 28.29 -18.57 5.42
C ASP A 38 27.29 -19.69 5.09
N ALA A 39 27.10 -20.66 5.98
CA ALA A 39 26.11 -21.72 5.83
C ALA A 39 24.67 -21.23 5.99
N VAL A 40 24.47 -20.10 6.70
CA VAL A 40 23.17 -19.41 6.78
C VAL A 40 22.88 -18.61 5.50
N ILE A 41 23.88 -17.90 4.96
CA ILE A 41 23.79 -17.22 3.65
C ILE A 41 23.57 -18.24 2.51
N GLN A 42 24.27 -19.36 2.53
CA GLN A 42 24.08 -20.45 1.56
C GLN A 42 22.69 -21.12 1.70
N ALA A 43 22.14 -21.18 2.92
CA ALA A 43 20.75 -21.58 3.15
C ALA A 43 19.74 -20.53 2.63
N SER A 44 20.05 -19.23 2.68
CA SER A 44 19.16 -18.19 2.13
C SER A 44 19.00 -18.29 0.61
N ALA A 45 20.06 -18.73 -0.09
CA ALA A 45 20.04 -19.00 -1.54
C ALA A 45 19.29 -20.29 -1.92
N SER A 46 18.85 -21.11 -0.94
CA SER A 46 18.22 -22.42 -1.15
C SER A 46 16.91 -22.61 -0.36
N LEU A 47 16.26 -21.50 0.03
CA LEU A 47 14.99 -21.54 0.77
C LEU A 47 13.86 -22.21 -0.04
N SER A 48 13.37 -23.34 0.49
CA SER A 48 12.26 -24.08 -0.09
C SER A 48 10.98 -23.24 -0.21
N ALA A 49 10.20 -23.52 -1.27
CA ALA A 49 8.86 -22.96 -1.49
C ALA A 49 7.72 -23.82 -0.90
N ALA A 50 8.00 -25.02 -0.38
CA ALA A 50 6.96 -25.89 0.21
C ALA A 50 6.22 -25.20 1.39
N ARG A 51 4.96 -25.57 1.65
CA ARG A 51 4.12 -25.00 2.74
C ARG A 51 4.90 -24.86 4.06
N ILE A 52 4.80 -23.71 4.71
CA ILE A 52 5.29 -23.47 6.08
C ILE A 52 4.14 -23.64 7.08
N SER A 53 4.41 -24.20 8.26
CA SER A 53 3.37 -24.37 9.29
C SER A 53 2.90 -23.01 9.83
N ARG A 54 1.59 -22.86 10.06
CA ARG A 54 0.97 -21.63 10.59
C ARG A 54 1.69 -21.11 11.84
N ARG A 55 2.06 -22.01 12.76
CA ARG A 55 2.82 -21.69 13.99
C ARG A 55 4.18 -21.02 13.73
N ALA A 56 4.89 -21.39 12.65
CA ALA A 56 6.17 -20.78 12.27
C ALA A 56 6.00 -19.51 11.43
N ALA A 57 4.84 -19.30 10.81
CA ALA A 57 4.48 -18.01 10.23
C ALA A 57 4.12 -16.99 11.33
N LEU A 58 3.29 -17.39 12.30
CA LEU A 58 2.84 -16.54 13.41
C LEU A 58 3.95 -16.16 14.41
N SER A 59 5.12 -16.79 14.39
CA SER A 59 6.28 -16.32 15.18
C SER A 59 6.96 -15.10 14.57
N VAL A 60 6.76 -14.81 13.28
CA VAL A 60 7.30 -13.60 12.63
C VAL A 60 6.45 -12.39 13.03
N PRO A 61 7.03 -11.34 13.66
CA PRO A 61 6.25 -10.21 14.18
C PRO A 61 5.38 -9.49 13.14
N ALA A 62 5.90 -9.31 11.92
CA ALA A 62 5.18 -8.72 10.80
C ALA A 62 3.92 -9.52 10.41
N VAL A 63 4.03 -10.85 10.36
CA VAL A 63 2.90 -11.76 10.05
C VAL A 63 1.88 -11.76 11.18
N LEU A 64 2.32 -11.79 12.44
CA LEU A 64 1.44 -11.69 13.60
C LEU A 64 0.67 -10.36 13.63
N ARG A 65 1.35 -9.25 13.29
CA ARG A 65 0.73 -7.92 13.16
C ARG A 65 -0.30 -7.89 12.03
N GLY A 66 0.05 -8.39 10.83
CA GLY A 66 -0.88 -8.50 9.70
C GLY A 66 -2.11 -9.34 10.02
N ARG A 67 -1.91 -10.54 10.57
CA ARG A 67 -2.99 -11.42 11.07
C ARG A 67 -3.92 -10.68 12.03
N ASN A 68 -3.38 -9.92 12.98
CA ASN A 68 -4.20 -9.19 13.96
C ASN A 68 -4.95 -7.98 13.37
N LEU A 69 -4.47 -7.40 12.27
CA LEU A 69 -5.20 -6.38 11.51
C LEU A 69 -6.34 -7.02 10.70
N LEU A 70 -6.07 -8.12 9.97
CA LEU A 70 -7.08 -8.84 9.18
C LEU A 70 -8.19 -9.42 10.08
N CYS A 71 -7.82 -10.04 11.20
CA CYS A 71 -8.78 -10.58 12.17
C CYS A 71 -9.61 -9.49 12.89
N SER A 72 -9.32 -8.19 12.70
CA SER A 72 -10.15 -7.12 13.29
C SER A 72 -11.58 -7.07 12.72
N ILE A 73 -11.81 -7.63 11.52
CA ILE A 73 -13.16 -7.88 10.96
C ILE A 73 -14.06 -8.60 11.97
N ALA A 74 -13.50 -9.52 12.76
CA ALA A 74 -14.27 -10.30 13.74
C ALA A 74 -14.86 -9.47 14.90
N THR A 75 -14.48 -8.18 15.03
CA THR A 75 -15.14 -7.24 15.96
C THR A 75 -16.45 -6.67 15.42
N LEU A 76 -16.72 -6.83 14.13
CA LEU A 76 -17.93 -6.38 13.44
C LEU A 76 -19.01 -7.46 13.56
N PRO A 77 -20.25 -7.12 13.98
CA PRO A 77 -21.35 -8.09 14.00
C PRO A 77 -21.69 -8.60 12.60
N LEU A 78 -21.98 -9.90 12.49
CA LEU A 78 -22.72 -10.44 11.34
C LEU A 78 -24.22 -10.33 11.60
N VAL A 79 -24.96 -9.87 10.59
CA VAL A 79 -26.41 -9.73 10.59
C VAL A 79 -27.02 -10.44 9.38
N THR A 80 -28.31 -10.74 9.43
CA THR A 80 -29.08 -11.11 8.23
C THR A 80 -29.95 -9.94 7.84
N ARG A 81 -29.96 -9.55 6.56
CA ARG A 81 -30.87 -8.54 5.99
C ARG A 81 -31.94 -9.22 5.12
N ASP A 82 -33.17 -8.71 5.12
CA ASP A 82 -34.21 -9.11 4.17
C ASP A 82 -34.09 -8.38 2.82
N GLY A 83 -34.97 -8.70 1.86
CA GLY A 83 -35.02 -8.03 0.55
C GLY A 83 -35.36 -6.53 0.60
N ASP A 84 -35.88 -6.03 1.72
CA ASP A 84 -36.08 -4.59 1.99
C ASP A 84 -34.88 -4.00 2.79
N ARG A 85 -33.79 -4.76 2.91
CA ARG A 85 -32.54 -4.48 3.66
C ARG A 85 -32.69 -4.32 5.18
N ARG A 86 -33.83 -4.71 5.77
CA ARG A 86 -34.03 -4.64 7.22
C ARG A 86 -33.30 -5.79 7.91
N VAL A 87 -32.69 -5.51 9.07
CA VAL A 87 -32.04 -6.55 9.87
C VAL A 87 -33.11 -7.51 10.44
N VAL A 88 -32.99 -8.79 10.09
CA VAL A 88 -33.85 -9.89 10.53
C VAL A 88 -33.05 -10.80 11.46
N ARG A 89 -33.72 -11.33 12.48
CA ARG A 89 -33.13 -12.20 13.49
C ARG A 89 -32.68 -13.54 12.88
N SER A 90 -31.39 -13.85 12.98
CA SER A 90 -30.80 -15.14 12.57
C SER A 90 -30.13 -15.83 13.76
N PRO A 91 -30.66 -16.94 14.29
CA PRO A 91 -30.10 -17.62 15.46
C PRO A 91 -28.64 -18.04 15.28
N LEU A 92 -28.25 -18.45 14.06
CA LEU A 92 -26.87 -18.83 13.73
C LEU A 92 -25.89 -17.64 13.85
N LEU A 93 -26.31 -16.42 13.51
CA LEU A 93 -25.44 -15.24 13.54
C LEU A 93 -25.50 -14.51 14.89
N GLU A 94 -26.59 -14.67 15.65
CA GLU A 94 -26.64 -14.26 17.06
C GLU A 94 -25.62 -15.01 17.91
N GLN A 95 -25.53 -16.34 17.78
CA GLN A 95 -24.52 -17.15 18.45
C GLN A 95 -24.15 -18.36 17.57
N ILE A 96 -22.97 -18.31 16.96
CA ILE A 96 -22.50 -19.33 16.02
C ILE A 96 -22.22 -20.62 16.80
N ASP A 97 -21.18 -20.62 17.64
CA ASP A 97 -20.85 -21.73 18.54
C ASP A 97 -21.48 -21.48 19.91
N PRO A 98 -22.31 -22.38 20.47
CA PRO A 98 -22.91 -22.20 21.80
C PRO A 98 -21.91 -22.04 22.97
N ASN A 99 -20.63 -22.33 22.75
CA ASN A 99 -19.58 -22.36 23.77
C ASN A 99 -18.47 -21.31 23.52
N VAL A 100 -18.41 -20.70 22.33
CA VAL A 100 -17.32 -19.81 21.91
C VAL A 100 -17.90 -18.49 21.38
N PRO A 101 -17.49 -17.31 21.87
CA PRO A 101 -18.01 -16.03 21.40
C PRO A 101 -17.78 -15.81 19.90
N ASN A 102 -18.75 -15.24 19.19
CA ASN A 102 -18.67 -15.02 17.74
C ASN A 102 -17.38 -14.30 17.28
N PRO A 103 -16.83 -13.29 17.98
CA PRO A 103 -15.55 -12.67 17.59
C PRO A 103 -14.35 -13.63 17.63
N VAL A 104 -14.38 -14.68 18.44
CA VAL A 104 -13.34 -15.72 18.47
C VAL A 104 -13.54 -16.67 17.28
N VAL A 105 -14.77 -17.16 17.06
CA VAL A 105 -15.12 -18.01 15.91
C VAL A 105 -14.79 -17.33 14.58
N LEU A 106 -15.12 -16.05 14.43
CA LEU A 106 -14.83 -15.27 13.23
C LEU A 106 -13.34 -14.97 13.08
N ALA A 107 -12.60 -14.73 14.17
CA ALA A 107 -11.14 -14.57 14.10
C ALA A 107 -10.44 -15.89 13.70
N GLN A 108 -10.92 -17.05 14.17
CA GLN A 108 -10.43 -18.36 13.70
C GLN A 108 -10.74 -18.57 12.20
N THR A 109 -11.94 -18.19 11.78
CA THR A 109 -12.39 -18.30 10.38
C THR A 109 -11.56 -17.42 9.44
N VAL A 110 -11.31 -16.15 9.81
CA VAL A 110 -10.43 -15.26 9.03
C VAL A 110 -8.99 -15.75 9.05
N GLU A 111 -8.47 -16.23 10.18
CA GLU A 111 -7.12 -16.79 10.25
C GLU A 111 -6.92 -17.99 9.29
N ASP A 112 -7.87 -18.92 9.26
CA ASP A 112 -7.86 -20.03 8.31
C ASP A 112 -7.87 -19.55 6.85
N LEU A 113 -8.72 -18.56 6.52
CA LEU A 113 -8.81 -17.99 5.18
C LEU A 113 -7.55 -17.23 4.75
N VAL A 114 -6.77 -16.69 5.70
CA VAL A 114 -5.47 -16.05 5.45
C VAL A 114 -4.37 -17.10 5.25
N PHE A 115 -4.21 -18.05 6.17
CA PHE A 115 -3.06 -18.96 6.14
C PHE A 115 -3.24 -20.16 5.22
N ASP A 116 -4.45 -20.70 5.14
CA ASP A 116 -4.74 -22.00 4.49
C ASP A 116 -5.87 -21.91 3.45
N ALA A 117 -6.36 -20.70 3.15
CA ALA A 117 -7.33 -20.35 2.11
C ALA A 117 -8.70 -21.09 2.14
N ILE A 118 -8.95 -21.88 3.18
CA ILE A 118 -10.20 -22.63 3.42
C ILE A 118 -10.46 -22.69 4.93
N SER A 119 -11.70 -22.42 5.36
CA SER A 119 -12.17 -22.63 6.74
C SER A 119 -13.43 -23.48 6.78
N TRP A 120 -13.75 -24.04 7.94
CA TRP A 120 -14.83 -25.01 8.13
C TRP A 120 -15.62 -24.74 9.40
N TRP A 121 -16.95 -24.65 9.29
CA TRP A 121 -17.86 -24.80 10.43
C TRP A 121 -18.69 -26.08 10.27
N ARG A 122 -18.97 -26.77 11.37
CA ARG A 122 -19.87 -27.92 11.43
C ARG A 122 -21.19 -27.51 12.10
N VAL A 123 -22.31 -27.66 11.39
CA VAL A 123 -23.65 -27.39 11.92
C VAL A 123 -23.94 -28.37 13.07
N THR A 124 -24.37 -27.85 14.22
CA THR A 124 -24.67 -28.64 15.43
C THR A 124 -26.16 -28.71 15.74
N ALA A 125 -26.96 -27.73 15.32
CA ALA A 125 -28.40 -27.74 15.43
C ALA A 125 -29.08 -27.07 14.24
N ARG A 126 -30.33 -27.47 13.98
CA ARG A 126 -31.22 -26.91 12.95
C ARG A 126 -32.61 -26.66 13.54
N ASN A 127 -33.34 -25.69 12.99
CA ASN A 127 -34.74 -25.44 13.36
C ASN A 127 -35.71 -26.45 12.72
N ALA A 128 -36.99 -26.36 13.06
CA ALA A 128 -38.04 -27.25 12.56
C ALA A 128 -38.25 -27.20 11.02
N ALA A 129 -37.76 -26.14 10.35
CA ALA A 129 -37.76 -25.99 8.89
C ALA A 129 -36.40 -26.36 8.25
N GLY A 130 -35.49 -26.98 9.01
CA GLY A 130 -34.20 -27.51 8.53
C GLY A 130 -33.05 -26.50 8.45
N TRP A 131 -33.28 -25.22 8.68
CA TRP A 131 -32.23 -24.18 8.60
C TRP A 131 -31.26 -24.28 9.79
N PRO A 132 -29.94 -24.07 9.59
CA PRO A 132 -28.96 -24.05 10.68
C PRO A 132 -29.31 -23.04 11.78
N THR A 133 -29.05 -23.41 13.04
CA THR A 133 -29.24 -22.51 14.21
C THR A 133 -28.01 -22.37 15.07
N SER A 134 -27.03 -23.26 14.94
CA SER A 134 -25.71 -23.17 15.57
C SER A 134 -24.71 -24.03 14.81
N ALA A 135 -23.43 -23.66 14.85
CA ALA A 135 -22.32 -24.38 14.24
C ALA A 135 -21.03 -24.19 15.05
N VAL A 136 -20.15 -25.19 15.09
CA VAL A 136 -18.84 -25.09 15.74
C VAL A 136 -17.75 -24.88 14.69
N HIS A 137 -16.72 -24.10 14.99
CA HIS A 137 -15.52 -24.04 14.14
C HIS A 137 -14.80 -25.40 14.15
N CYS A 138 -14.25 -25.80 13.00
CA CYS A 138 -13.42 -27.00 12.87
C CYS A 138 -12.04 -26.59 12.34
N ASP A 139 -11.01 -26.90 13.13
CA ASP A 139 -9.62 -26.75 12.71
C ASP A 139 -9.39 -27.53 11.40
N ARG A 140 -8.83 -26.84 10.39
CA ARG A 140 -8.51 -27.35 9.06
C ARG A 140 -7.76 -28.69 9.10
N ASP A 141 -6.84 -28.89 10.03
CA ASP A 141 -6.06 -30.14 10.12
C ASP A 141 -6.85 -31.31 10.77
N THR A 142 -8.07 -31.06 11.27
CA THR A 142 -9.02 -32.10 11.73
C THR A 142 -10.03 -32.53 10.66
N VAL A 143 -10.12 -31.82 9.53
CA VAL A 143 -11.10 -32.05 8.46
C VAL A 143 -10.44 -32.72 7.25
N SER A 144 -11.02 -33.84 6.80
CA SER A 144 -10.59 -34.59 5.62
C SER A 144 -11.74 -34.75 4.62
N LEU A 145 -11.42 -34.64 3.33
CA LEU A 145 -12.29 -35.05 2.21
C LEU A 145 -12.04 -36.50 1.78
N GLU A 146 -11.09 -37.19 2.41
CA GLU A 146 -10.79 -38.61 2.20
C GLU A 146 -11.18 -39.46 3.43
N PRO A 147 -11.76 -40.66 3.23
CA PRO A 147 -12.14 -41.55 4.32
C PRO A 147 -10.90 -42.19 4.99
N PRO A 148 -10.85 -42.26 6.33
CA PRO A 148 -9.72 -42.86 7.04
C PRO A 148 -9.70 -44.40 6.89
N GLY A 149 -8.62 -44.93 6.32
CA GLY A 149 -8.37 -46.37 6.19
C GLY A 149 -9.19 -47.05 5.07
N ASP A 150 -9.46 -48.35 5.20
CA ASP A 150 -10.21 -49.15 4.20
C ASP A 150 -11.70 -48.72 4.02
N LYS A 151 -12.17 -47.72 4.78
CA LYS A 151 -13.54 -47.18 4.71
C LYS A 151 -13.94 -46.60 3.34
N TRP A 152 -12.98 -46.35 2.44
CA TRP A 152 -13.27 -46.02 1.04
C TRP A 152 -14.16 -47.08 0.34
N ARG A 153 -14.16 -48.33 0.83
CA ARG A 153 -15.03 -49.42 0.36
C ARG A 153 -16.47 -49.31 0.84
N GLU A 154 -16.70 -48.67 1.98
CA GLU A 154 -18.04 -48.47 2.59
C GLU A 154 -18.73 -47.24 1.98
N ALA A 155 -17.97 -46.24 1.54
CA ALA A 155 -18.46 -44.97 1.01
C ALA A 155 -19.03 -45.02 -0.44
N ARG A 156 -19.24 -46.21 -1.03
CA ARG A 156 -19.85 -46.34 -2.38
C ARG A 156 -21.13 -47.18 -2.36
N THR A 157 -22.18 -46.55 -2.88
CA THR A 157 -23.50 -47.10 -3.25
C THR A 157 -24.35 -47.71 -2.12
N LEU A 158 -25.52 -47.11 -1.93
CA LEU A 158 -26.71 -47.85 -1.48
C LEU A 158 -26.95 -49.05 -2.41
N PRO A 159 -27.65 -50.12 -1.97
CA PRO A 159 -28.03 -51.23 -2.86
C PRO A 159 -28.87 -50.84 -4.10
N SER A 160 -29.38 -49.60 -4.15
CA SER A 160 -30.07 -49.00 -5.31
C SER A 160 -29.15 -48.31 -6.32
N GLY A 161 -27.84 -48.22 -6.06
CA GLY A 161 -26.85 -47.57 -6.94
C GLY A 161 -26.80 -46.04 -6.88
N GLN A 162 -27.71 -45.37 -6.16
CA GLN A 162 -27.65 -43.92 -5.98
C GLN A 162 -26.57 -43.49 -4.97
N GLN A 163 -25.90 -42.38 -5.27
CA GLN A 163 -25.16 -41.58 -4.29
C GLN A 163 -26.14 -40.74 -3.46
N LEU A 164 -25.81 -40.52 -2.17
CA LEU A 164 -26.54 -39.56 -1.35
C LEU A 164 -26.17 -38.12 -1.77
N PRO A 165 -27.14 -37.18 -1.89
CA PRO A 165 -26.84 -35.82 -2.28
C PRO A 165 -26.14 -35.05 -1.15
N GLY A 166 -25.01 -34.42 -1.46
CA GLY A 166 -24.29 -33.50 -0.54
C GLY A 166 -22.96 -34.02 0.03
N GLY A 167 -22.48 -35.20 -0.39
CA GLY A 167 -21.16 -35.72 -0.01
C GLY A 167 -21.00 -36.13 1.46
N SER A 168 -19.83 -36.70 1.78
CA SER A 168 -19.39 -37.02 3.14
C SER A 168 -18.05 -36.33 3.43
N VAL A 169 -17.91 -35.80 4.64
CA VAL A 169 -16.70 -35.12 5.14
C VAL A 169 -16.29 -35.80 6.44
N TRP A 170 -15.00 -36.01 6.68
CA TRP A 170 -14.51 -36.68 7.89
C TRP A 170 -13.88 -35.68 8.85
N VAL A 171 -14.51 -35.48 10.02
CA VAL A 171 -14.02 -34.58 11.07
C VAL A 171 -13.50 -35.42 12.23
N ASN A 172 -12.21 -35.31 12.54
CA ASN A 172 -11.50 -36.20 13.46
C ASN A 172 -11.69 -37.71 13.12
N GLY A 173 -11.79 -38.02 11.82
CA GLY A 173 -12.05 -39.38 11.31
C GLY A 173 -13.49 -39.88 11.49
N VAL A 174 -14.38 -39.09 12.10
CA VAL A 174 -15.82 -39.37 12.19
C VAL A 174 -16.51 -38.80 10.95
N GLU A 175 -17.36 -39.59 10.31
CA GLU A 175 -18.13 -39.14 9.15
C GLU A 175 -19.20 -38.13 9.55
N VAL A 176 -19.28 -37.03 8.79
CA VAL A 176 -20.27 -35.95 8.91
C VAL A 176 -20.88 -35.75 7.51
N PRO A 177 -22.22 -35.73 7.37
CA PRO A 177 -22.86 -35.41 6.09
C PRO A 177 -22.45 -34.01 5.61
N GLY A 178 -22.06 -33.86 4.34
CA GLY A 178 -21.53 -32.58 3.85
C GLY A 178 -22.51 -31.41 3.93
N ARG A 179 -23.82 -31.67 3.84
CA ARG A 179 -24.88 -30.67 4.12
C ARG A 179 -24.75 -29.99 5.50
N ASP A 180 -24.13 -30.67 6.46
CA ASP A 180 -23.93 -30.24 7.85
C ASP A 180 -22.51 -29.66 8.06
N MET A 181 -21.77 -29.38 6.98
CA MET A 181 -20.47 -28.70 6.95
C MET A 181 -20.53 -27.44 6.08
N ILE A 182 -20.36 -26.26 6.69
CA ILE A 182 -20.23 -24.98 5.99
C ILE A 182 -18.74 -24.76 5.71
N ARG A 183 -18.34 -24.99 4.46
CA ARG A 183 -17.01 -24.64 3.95
C ARG A 183 -16.98 -23.18 3.51
N PHE A 184 -15.92 -22.47 3.88
CA PHE A 184 -15.57 -21.13 3.39
C PHE A 184 -14.30 -21.22 2.55
N ASP A 185 -14.26 -20.52 1.42
CA ASP A 185 -13.09 -20.48 0.53
C ASP A 185 -12.62 -19.03 0.38
N SER A 186 -11.33 -18.81 0.63
CA SER A 186 -10.70 -17.51 0.45
C SER A 186 -10.58 -17.20 -1.05
N LEU A 187 -10.73 -15.92 -1.40
CA LEU A 187 -10.40 -15.41 -2.74
C LEU A 187 -8.87 -15.43 -2.97
N ASN A 188 -8.10 -15.30 -1.90
CA ASN A 188 -6.65 -15.25 -1.92
C ASN A 188 -5.98 -16.64 -1.81
N PRO A 189 -4.76 -16.80 -2.35
CA PRO A 189 -3.95 -18.00 -2.13
C PRO A 189 -3.48 -18.08 -0.67
N PRO A 190 -3.22 -19.29 -0.14
CA PRO A 190 -2.82 -19.49 1.25
C PRO A 190 -1.44 -18.86 1.55
N LEU A 191 -1.38 -17.97 2.54
CA LEU A 191 -0.15 -17.27 2.94
C LEU A 191 0.97 -18.24 3.35
N CYS A 192 0.62 -19.39 3.92
CA CYS A 192 1.56 -20.46 4.27
C CYS A 192 2.24 -21.12 3.05
N GLU A 193 1.81 -20.86 1.83
CA GLU A 193 2.39 -21.40 0.59
C GLU A 193 2.95 -20.25 -0.27
N ALA A 194 2.12 -19.25 -0.60
CA ALA A 194 2.49 -18.12 -1.44
C ALA A 194 3.67 -17.32 -0.86
N ALA A 195 3.65 -17.01 0.44
CA ALA A 195 4.71 -16.26 1.12
C ALA A 195 5.77 -17.15 1.80
N ALA A 196 5.75 -18.48 1.59
CA ALA A 196 6.56 -19.41 2.37
C ALA A 196 8.08 -19.15 2.30
N ARG A 197 8.58 -18.68 1.15
CA ARG A 197 10.00 -18.24 0.99
C ARG A 197 10.30 -16.97 1.79
N THR A 198 9.40 -15.98 1.74
CA THR A 198 9.52 -14.69 2.45
C THR A 198 9.47 -14.87 3.96
N ILE A 199 8.55 -15.70 4.46
CA ILE A 199 8.43 -16.06 5.89
C ILE A 199 9.70 -16.78 6.36
N ARG A 200 10.22 -17.75 5.58
CA ARG A 200 11.51 -18.39 5.90
C ARG A 200 12.67 -17.40 5.93
N ARG A 201 12.69 -16.40 5.04
CA ARG A 201 13.73 -15.35 5.03
C ARG A 201 13.64 -14.46 6.28
N ALA A 202 12.44 -14.15 6.77
CA ALA A 202 12.24 -13.41 8.03
C ALA A 202 12.84 -14.18 9.23
N LEU A 203 12.45 -15.45 9.40
CA LEU A 203 12.97 -16.33 10.46
C LEU A 203 14.49 -16.49 10.39
N LEU A 204 15.06 -16.48 9.18
CA LEU A 204 16.51 -16.59 8.97
C LEU A 204 17.25 -15.31 9.40
N ILE A 205 16.71 -14.13 9.08
CA ILE A 205 17.27 -12.83 9.51
C ILE A 205 17.20 -12.71 11.04
N GLU A 206 16.10 -13.12 11.66
CA GLU A 206 15.94 -13.17 13.12
C GLU A 206 16.99 -14.08 13.78
N GLN A 207 17.25 -15.27 13.20
CA GLN A 207 18.29 -16.19 13.67
C GLN A 207 19.71 -15.60 13.51
N VAL A 208 19.99 -14.88 12.42
CA VAL A 208 21.27 -14.18 12.23
C VAL A 208 21.44 -13.04 13.24
N ALA A 209 20.39 -12.25 13.48
CA ALA A 209 20.41 -11.18 14.47
C ALA A 209 20.65 -11.73 15.89
N ALA A 210 20.00 -12.85 16.26
CA ALA A 210 20.21 -13.53 17.53
C ALA A 210 21.63 -14.12 17.67
N LEU A 211 22.21 -14.65 16.60
CA LEU A 211 23.61 -15.10 16.55
C LEU A 211 24.56 -13.92 16.83
N TYR A 212 24.48 -12.83 16.06
CA TYR A 212 25.35 -11.67 16.25
C TYR A 212 25.15 -10.95 17.60
N ALA A 213 23.96 -11.03 18.19
CA ALA A 213 23.68 -10.50 19.53
C ALA A 213 24.24 -11.38 20.67
N SER A 214 24.56 -12.65 20.40
CA SER A 214 25.07 -13.61 21.41
C SER A 214 26.55 -13.94 21.25
N ASP A 215 27.09 -13.98 20.03
CA ASP A 215 28.53 -13.91 19.75
C ASP A 215 28.79 -12.95 18.57
N PRO A 216 29.30 -11.74 18.83
CA PRO A 216 29.63 -10.77 17.78
C PRO A 216 30.83 -11.16 16.88
N ARG A 217 31.62 -12.20 17.24
CA ARG A 217 32.77 -12.67 16.45
C ARG A 217 32.90 -14.21 16.49
N PRO A 218 31.99 -14.93 15.79
CA PRO A 218 31.92 -16.39 15.83
C PRO A 218 33.00 -17.10 14.99
N GLN A 219 33.84 -16.36 14.24
CA GLN A 219 34.87 -16.90 13.35
C GLN A 219 36.30 -16.78 13.91
N ASP A 220 36.49 -16.17 15.09
CA ASP A 220 37.81 -16.07 15.72
C ASP A 220 38.34 -17.46 16.13
N TYR A 221 39.64 -17.74 15.93
CA TYR A 221 40.22 -19.06 16.18
C TYR A 221 41.59 -19.02 16.87
N PHE A 222 41.96 -20.12 17.50
CA PHE A 222 43.27 -20.31 18.13
C PHE A 222 44.18 -21.19 17.27
N THR A 223 45.47 -20.90 17.30
CA THR A 223 46.55 -21.77 16.82
C THR A 223 47.58 -21.96 17.93
N PRO A 224 48.39 -23.04 17.92
CA PRO A 224 49.56 -23.12 18.78
C PRO A 224 50.49 -21.91 18.60
N ALA A 225 51.18 -21.51 19.67
CA ALA A 225 52.26 -20.54 19.60
C ALA A 225 53.52 -21.15 18.98
N GLU A 226 54.35 -20.32 18.33
CA GLU A 226 55.54 -20.77 17.62
C GLU A 226 56.60 -21.29 18.62
N GLY A 227 56.86 -22.60 18.58
CA GLY A 227 57.75 -23.29 19.52
C GLY A 227 57.09 -23.77 20.82
N ALA A 228 55.76 -23.76 20.94
CA ALA A 228 55.06 -24.41 22.04
C ALA A 228 55.05 -25.95 21.91
N ASP A 229 55.16 -26.64 23.04
CA ASP A 229 54.93 -28.09 23.12
C ASP A 229 53.48 -28.44 22.81
N GLN A 230 53.26 -29.67 22.33
CA GLN A 230 51.94 -30.17 21.95
C GLN A 230 51.11 -30.51 23.20
N ALA A 231 50.25 -29.57 23.62
CA ALA A 231 49.35 -29.71 24.76
C ALA A 231 48.35 -30.86 24.57
N ASP A 232 47.85 -31.41 25.69
CA ASP A 232 46.92 -32.54 25.70
C ASP A 232 45.50 -32.10 25.29
N ASP A 233 44.76 -33.03 24.69
CA ASP A 233 43.44 -32.79 24.09
C ASP A 233 42.43 -32.30 25.14
N ASP A 234 42.53 -32.78 26.38
CA ASP A 234 41.67 -32.38 27.50
C ASP A 234 42.09 -31.02 28.13
N GLU A 235 43.38 -30.68 28.13
CA GLU A 235 43.86 -29.35 28.55
C GLU A 235 43.38 -28.25 27.57
N ILE A 236 43.45 -28.54 26.27
CA ILE A 236 42.92 -27.66 25.22
C ILE A 236 41.40 -27.46 25.37
N ARG A 237 40.65 -28.51 25.73
CA ARG A 237 39.20 -28.42 25.98
C ARG A 237 38.88 -27.52 27.19
N GLU A 238 39.59 -27.70 28.31
CA GLU A 238 39.37 -26.88 29.51
C GLU A 238 39.65 -25.39 29.23
N ILE A 239 40.73 -25.06 28.52
CA ILE A 239 41.07 -23.69 28.12
C ILE A 239 39.97 -23.09 27.22
N LEU A 240 39.47 -23.84 26.23
CA LEU A 240 38.44 -23.36 25.30
C LEU A 240 37.08 -23.16 25.97
N ASP A 241 36.67 -24.04 26.89
CA ASP A 241 35.41 -23.89 27.62
C ASP A 241 35.48 -22.79 28.70
N ALA A 242 36.64 -22.59 29.35
CA ALA A 242 36.87 -21.43 30.21
C ALA A 242 36.80 -20.10 29.42
N TRP A 243 37.38 -20.06 28.20
CA TRP A 243 37.28 -18.89 27.31
C TRP A 243 35.84 -18.61 26.87
N ARG A 244 35.07 -19.66 26.52
CA ARG A 244 33.63 -19.56 26.19
C ARG A 244 32.80 -19.03 27.35
N ALA A 245 33.08 -19.46 28.59
CA ALA A 245 32.42 -18.96 29.79
C ALA A 245 32.71 -17.47 30.00
N ALA A 246 33.99 -17.07 29.98
CA ALA A 246 34.41 -15.68 30.15
C ALA A 246 33.77 -14.73 29.11
N ARG A 247 33.70 -15.13 27.82
CA ARG A 247 33.00 -14.34 26.80
C ARG A 247 31.51 -14.16 27.09
N ARG A 248 30.80 -15.21 27.55
CA ARG A 248 29.36 -15.12 27.90
C ARG A 248 29.11 -14.22 29.10
N GLU A 249 30.00 -14.22 30.09
CA GLU A 249 29.95 -13.34 31.27
C GLU A 249 30.40 -11.90 30.97
N ARG A 250 30.81 -11.61 29.72
CA ARG A 250 31.40 -10.33 29.28
C ARG A 250 32.70 -9.97 30.02
N ALA A 251 33.40 -10.96 30.56
CA ALA A 251 34.67 -10.80 31.25
C ALA A 251 35.84 -10.69 30.26
N THR A 252 36.93 -10.06 30.69
CA THR A 252 38.18 -10.05 29.92
C THR A 252 38.87 -11.41 30.03
N ALA A 253 38.84 -12.19 28.95
CA ALA A 253 39.43 -13.51 28.90
C ALA A 253 40.95 -13.46 28.65
N TYR A 254 41.69 -14.37 29.30
CA TYR A 254 43.15 -14.49 29.19
C TYR A 254 43.53 -15.55 28.16
N VAL A 255 44.50 -15.25 27.28
CA VAL A 255 45.06 -16.22 26.32
C VAL A 255 46.35 -16.80 26.91
N PRO A 256 46.44 -18.13 27.16
CA PRO A 256 47.68 -18.77 27.60
C PRO A 256 48.80 -18.64 26.57
N SER A 257 50.06 -18.55 27.01
CA SER A 257 51.22 -18.34 26.13
C SER A 257 51.51 -19.50 25.15
N SER A 258 50.88 -20.66 25.34
CA SER A 258 50.90 -21.80 24.40
C SER A 258 49.98 -21.60 23.19
N LEU A 259 49.07 -20.63 23.23
CA LEU A 259 48.10 -20.35 22.18
C LEU A 259 48.24 -18.92 21.63
N LYS A 260 48.07 -18.80 20.32
CA LYS A 260 47.90 -17.53 19.61
C LYS A 260 46.43 -17.40 19.19
N TYR A 261 45.79 -16.32 19.64
CA TYR A 261 44.48 -15.90 19.16
C TYR A 261 44.61 -15.20 17.81
N ASN A 262 43.83 -15.63 16.82
CA ASN A 262 43.76 -15.04 15.49
C ASN A 262 42.33 -14.53 15.27
N SER A 263 42.18 -13.21 15.18
CA SER A 263 40.89 -12.58 14.87
C SER A 263 40.57 -12.67 13.39
N VAL A 264 39.31 -12.99 13.06
CA VAL A 264 38.83 -12.98 11.67
C VAL A 264 37.91 -11.77 11.47
N ASP A 265 38.27 -10.90 10.53
CA ASP A 265 37.42 -9.77 10.13
C ASP A 265 36.10 -10.29 9.55
N SER A 266 35.10 -10.32 10.42
CA SER A 266 33.74 -10.76 10.15
C SER A 266 32.89 -9.52 9.90
N PRO A 267 32.08 -9.46 8.82
CA PRO A 267 31.16 -8.34 8.58
C PRO A 267 30.28 -8.09 9.79
N SER A 268 30.13 -6.83 10.20
CA SER A 268 29.22 -6.46 11.28
C SER A 268 27.76 -6.53 10.83
N PRO A 269 26.78 -6.55 11.75
CA PRO A 269 25.36 -6.43 11.42
C PRO A 269 24.98 -5.20 10.58
N ALA A 270 25.78 -4.12 10.65
CA ALA A 270 25.62 -2.93 9.83
C ALA A 270 26.16 -3.14 8.40
N ASP A 271 27.32 -3.78 8.25
CA ASP A 271 27.91 -4.11 6.93
C ASP A 271 27.05 -5.13 6.17
N LEU A 272 26.44 -6.07 6.89
CA LEU A 272 25.44 -7.01 6.36
C LEU A 272 24.06 -6.37 6.07
N GLN A 273 23.86 -5.10 6.42
CA GLN A 273 22.61 -4.35 6.21
C GLN A 273 21.35 -5.06 6.76
N LEU A 274 21.47 -5.81 7.86
CA LEU A 274 20.39 -6.71 8.33
C LEU A 274 19.06 -5.98 8.56
N ALA A 275 19.11 -4.76 9.12
CA ALA A 275 17.93 -3.92 9.35
C ALA A 275 17.26 -3.42 8.06
N GLU A 276 17.96 -3.39 6.93
CA GLU A 276 17.38 -3.07 5.62
C GLU A 276 16.78 -4.32 4.97
N LEU A 277 17.43 -5.48 5.11
CA LEU A 277 16.87 -6.77 4.70
C LEU A 277 15.57 -7.10 5.47
N GLU A 278 15.50 -6.74 6.76
CA GLU A 278 14.32 -6.88 7.61
C GLU A 278 13.15 -6.00 7.13
N LYS A 279 13.41 -4.73 6.76
CA LYS A 279 12.40 -3.86 6.14
C LYS A 279 11.90 -4.43 4.82
N GLN A 280 12.81 -4.83 3.93
CA GLN A 280 12.45 -5.40 2.61
C GLN A 280 11.58 -6.66 2.74
N VAL A 281 11.91 -7.53 3.71
CA VAL A 281 11.09 -8.70 4.03
C VAL A 281 9.75 -8.30 4.63
N THR A 282 9.69 -7.30 5.51
CA THR A 282 8.43 -6.79 6.08
C THR A 282 7.51 -6.18 5.02
N VAL A 283 8.05 -5.41 4.06
CA VAL A 283 7.29 -4.93 2.89
C VAL A 283 6.81 -6.09 2.01
N GLY A 284 7.67 -7.09 1.78
CA GLY A 284 7.28 -8.31 1.04
C GLY A 284 6.18 -9.12 1.72
N LEU A 285 6.11 -9.10 3.07
CA LEU A 285 5.03 -9.73 3.84
C LEU A 285 3.76 -8.88 3.85
N ALA A 286 3.87 -7.55 3.94
CA ALA A 286 2.74 -6.62 3.83
C ALA A 286 2.00 -6.82 2.49
N ASN A 287 2.74 -6.76 1.39
CA ASN A 287 2.21 -6.98 0.04
C ASN A 287 1.57 -8.37 -0.13
N ALA A 288 2.14 -9.42 0.49
CA ALA A 288 1.59 -10.78 0.45
C ALA A 288 0.35 -11.00 1.34
N MET A 289 0.01 -10.05 2.22
CA MET A 289 -1.16 -10.07 3.11
C MET A 289 -2.23 -9.03 2.70
N GLY A 290 -2.01 -8.25 1.64
CA GLY A 290 -2.92 -7.18 1.22
C GLY A 290 -2.97 -5.97 2.18
N VAL A 291 -1.97 -5.81 3.05
CA VAL A 291 -1.91 -4.71 4.04
C VAL A 291 -0.87 -3.66 3.66
N ASP A 292 -1.10 -2.41 4.06
CA ASP A 292 -0.12 -1.34 3.91
C ASP A 292 1.14 -1.61 4.77
N PRO A 293 2.37 -1.51 4.22
CA PRO A 293 3.61 -1.56 5.02
C PRO A 293 3.64 -0.59 6.22
N GLU A 294 2.98 0.56 6.13
CA GLU A 294 2.86 1.54 7.23
C GLU A 294 2.09 0.94 8.42
N ASP A 295 1.06 0.11 8.18
CA ASP A 295 0.30 -0.56 9.24
C ASP A 295 1.12 -1.68 9.95
N LEU A 296 2.19 -2.16 9.30
CA LEU A 296 3.22 -3.03 9.88
C LEU A 296 4.42 -2.25 10.48
N GLY A 297 4.45 -0.91 10.35
CA GLY A 297 5.49 -0.05 10.92
C GLY A 297 6.65 0.31 9.98
N VAL A 298 6.56 0.00 8.68
CA VAL A 298 7.56 0.41 7.67
C VAL A 298 7.03 1.57 6.85
N SER A 299 7.51 2.79 7.13
CA SER A 299 7.16 3.99 6.35
C SER A 299 7.67 3.87 4.92
N THR A 300 6.75 3.80 3.95
CA THR A 300 7.06 3.80 2.50
C THR A 300 6.72 5.13 1.84
N THR A 301 5.86 5.95 2.46
CA THR A 301 5.49 7.28 1.97
C THR A 301 5.86 8.39 2.95
N THR A 302 5.69 9.64 2.52
CA THR A 302 5.79 10.86 3.35
C THR A 302 4.42 11.50 3.62
N ARG A 303 3.31 10.74 3.52
CA ARG A 303 1.94 11.25 3.65
C ARG A 303 1.59 11.55 5.12
N THR A 304 1.74 12.82 5.52
CA THR A 304 1.44 13.27 6.89
C THR A 304 -0.05 13.41 7.21
N TYR A 305 -0.95 13.37 6.21
CA TYR A 305 -2.39 13.63 6.38
C TYR A 305 -3.26 12.68 5.55
N GLN A 306 -4.05 11.84 6.24
CA GLN A 306 -5.27 11.19 5.77
C GLN A 306 -6.34 11.34 6.85
N ASN A 307 -7.60 11.48 6.45
CA ASN A 307 -8.73 11.42 7.39
C ASN A 307 -8.85 10.02 8.00
N GLY A 308 -9.10 9.95 9.30
CA GLY A 308 -9.28 8.69 10.02
C GLY A 308 -10.57 7.92 9.68
N VAL A 309 -11.54 8.56 9.01
CA VAL A 309 -12.71 7.88 8.41
C VAL A 309 -12.30 7.29 7.05
N ASP A 310 -11.73 8.10 6.16
CA ASP A 310 -11.29 7.67 4.82
C ASP A 310 -10.33 6.46 4.93
N ARG A 311 -9.29 6.51 5.78
CA ARG A 311 -8.36 5.37 5.98
C ARG A 311 -9.03 4.10 6.54
N ARG A 312 -10.19 4.20 7.21
CA ARG A 312 -11.00 3.01 7.59
C ARG A 312 -11.80 2.47 6.41
N GLN A 313 -12.31 3.34 5.56
CA GLN A 313 -13.06 2.97 4.36
C GLN A 313 -12.14 2.37 3.30
N ASP A 314 -10.99 2.98 3.05
CA ASP A 314 -9.89 2.45 2.22
C ASP A 314 -9.51 1.04 2.69
N ARG A 315 -9.20 0.85 3.99
CA ARG A 315 -8.89 -0.47 4.56
C ARG A 315 -10.02 -1.49 4.37
N VAL A 316 -11.29 -1.08 4.50
CA VAL A 316 -12.43 -1.98 4.25
C VAL A 316 -12.48 -2.39 2.78
N ASN A 317 -12.34 -1.45 1.85
CA ASN A 317 -12.41 -1.69 0.41
C ASN A 317 -11.23 -2.53 -0.10
N ASP A 318 -10.01 -2.17 0.29
CA ASP A 318 -8.77 -2.61 -0.37
C ASP A 318 -8.10 -3.82 0.33
N THR A 319 -8.50 -4.12 1.58
CA THR A 319 -7.89 -5.19 2.38
C THR A 319 -8.90 -6.15 3.00
N LEU A 320 -9.98 -5.64 3.61
CA LEU A 320 -10.89 -6.48 4.39
C LEU A 320 -12.04 -7.08 3.55
N SER A 321 -12.42 -6.42 2.45
CA SER A 321 -13.49 -6.80 1.55
C SER A 321 -13.37 -8.25 1.05
N GLU A 322 -12.16 -8.69 0.72
CA GLU A 322 -11.89 -10.02 0.15
C GLU A 322 -12.30 -11.15 1.12
N TYR A 323 -12.00 -10.98 2.40
CA TYR A 323 -12.38 -11.90 3.48
C TYR A 323 -13.84 -11.72 3.89
N MET A 324 -14.35 -10.48 3.89
CA MET A 324 -15.74 -10.19 4.20
C MET A 324 -16.68 -10.84 3.17
N VAL A 325 -16.42 -10.66 1.87
CA VAL A 325 -17.18 -11.25 0.76
C VAL A 325 -17.11 -12.78 0.78
N ALA A 326 -15.94 -13.37 1.05
CA ALA A 326 -15.80 -14.82 1.18
C ALA A 326 -16.71 -15.41 2.29
N ILE A 327 -16.91 -14.66 3.39
CA ILE A 327 -17.78 -15.04 4.50
C ILE A 327 -19.26 -14.75 4.18
N THR A 328 -19.60 -13.54 3.77
CA THR A 328 -20.99 -13.09 3.54
C THR A 328 -21.63 -13.81 2.36
N ALA A 329 -20.93 -13.95 1.23
CA ALA A 329 -21.45 -14.68 0.07
C ALA A 329 -21.73 -16.16 0.39
N ARG A 330 -20.84 -16.80 1.17
CA ARG A 330 -21.04 -18.20 1.59
C ARG A 330 -22.23 -18.35 2.53
N LEU A 331 -22.37 -17.47 3.51
CA LEU A 331 -23.49 -17.50 4.47
C LEU A 331 -24.82 -17.12 3.81
N SER A 332 -24.80 -16.31 2.73
CA SER A 332 -25.98 -15.93 1.95
C SER A 332 -26.49 -17.03 1.00
N MET A 333 -25.79 -18.16 0.88
CA MET A 333 -26.25 -19.28 0.06
C MET A 333 -27.51 -19.93 0.63
N ASN A 334 -28.37 -20.45 -0.25
CA ASN A 334 -29.70 -20.96 0.06
C ASN A 334 -29.74 -22.25 0.91
N ASP A 335 -28.58 -22.78 1.34
CA ASP A 335 -28.44 -23.87 2.31
C ASP A 335 -28.28 -23.38 3.76
N VAL A 336 -27.80 -22.14 3.94
CA VAL A 336 -27.56 -21.49 5.24
C VAL A 336 -28.58 -20.38 5.50
N THR A 337 -28.79 -19.48 4.54
CA THR A 337 -29.72 -18.33 4.65
C THR A 337 -30.90 -18.49 3.70
N ARG A 338 -32.08 -18.04 4.14
CA ARG A 338 -33.32 -18.17 3.35
C ARG A 338 -33.30 -17.28 2.10
N LYS A 339 -33.72 -17.81 0.95
CA LYS A 339 -33.90 -17.05 -0.30
C LYS A 339 -34.58 -15.70 -0.07
N GLY A 340 -34.01 -14.63 -0.64
CA GLY A 340 -34.47 -13.26 -0.43
C GLY A 340 -34.02 -12.64 0.90
N HIS A 341 -33.05 -13.26 1.58
CA HIS A 341 -32.30 -12.69 2.69
C HIS A 341 -30.80 -12.88 2.38
N GLU A 342 -29.96 -12.02 2.93
CA GLU A 342 -28.50 -12.04 2.77
C GLU A 342 -27.83 -11.91 4.15
N ALA A 343 -26.65 -12.51 4.33
CA ALA A 343 -25.82 -12.36 5.51
C ALA A 343 -24.75 -11.28 5.24
N ASP A 344 -24.62 -10.31 6.12
CA ASP A 344 -23.82 -9.08 5.92
C ASP A 344 -23.11 -8.66 7.21
N PHE A 345 -22.07 -7.83 7.11
CA PHE A 345 -21.38 -7.23 8.25
C PHE A 345 -21.97 -5.86 8.61
N GLU A 346 -22.17 -5.61 9.90
CA GLU A 346 -22.74 -4.34 10.36
C GLU A 346 -21.67 -3.25 10.50
N LEU A 347 -21.54 -2.43 9.45
CA LEU A 347 -20.50 -1.39 9.31
C LEU A 347 -20.88 -0.02 9.87
N ASP A 348 -22.16 0.25 10.15
CA ASP A 348 -22.66 1.59 10.54
C ASP A 348 -22.06 2.11 11.86
N ALA A 349 -21.48 1.24 12.68
CA ALA A 349 -20.75 1.60 13.90
C ALA A 349 -19.25 1.85 13.65
N TYR A 350 -18.65 1.20 12.66
CA TYR A 350 -17.21 1.24 12.37
C TYR A 350 -16.83 2.39 11.43
N LEU A 351 -17.63 2.61 10.39
CA LEU A 351 -17.49 3.73 9.44
C LEU A 351 -18.08 5.04 9.98
N ARG A 352 -18.60 5.05 11.21
CA ARG A 352 -19.25 6.21 11.82
C ARG A 352 -18.25 7.36 12.00
N ALA A 353 -18.58 8.52 11.44
CA ALA A 353 -17.88 9.78 11.72
C ALA A 353 -17.86 10.07 13.23
N ASP A 354 -16.90 10.88 13.68
CA ASP A 354 -16.76 11.21 15.10
C ASP A 354 -18.04 11.84 15.69
N PRO A 355 -18.28 11.73 17.01
CA PRO A 355 -19.48 12.27 17.62
C PRO A 355 -19.69 13.78 17.39
N SER A 356 -18.63 14.59 17.39
CA SER A 356 -18.75 16.05 17.28
C SER A 356 -19.25 16.45 15.89
N THR A 357 -18.56 16.01 14.83
CA THR A 357 -18.95 16.27 13.44
C THR A 357 -20.38 15.76 13.16
N ARG A 358 -20.75 14.60 13.71
CA ARG A 358 -22.08 14.01 13.51
C ARG A 358 -23.18 14.75 14.26
N TRP A 359 -22.99 15.12 15.52
CA TRP A 359 -23.95 15.94 16.28
C TRP A 359 -24.11 17.35 15.70
N ASN A 360 -23.02 17.98 15.24
CA ASN A 360 -23.07 19.27 14.54
C ASN A 360 -23.87 19.17 13.23
N THR A 361 -23.69 18.08 12.47
CA THR A 361 -24.48 17.80 11.26
C THR A 361 -25.97 17.62 11.59
N TYR A 362 -26.30 16.95 12.70
CA TYR A 362 -27.69 16.82 13.15
C TYR A 362 -28.27 18.14 13.66
N GLU A 363 -27.50 19.01 14.33
CA GLU A 363 -27.96 20.35 14.73
C GLU A 363 -28.34 21.19 13.49
N ILE A 364 -27.50 21.19 12.45
CA ILE A 364 -27.77 21.88 11.19
C ILE A 364 -29.05 21.31 10.54
N GLY A 365 -29.19 19.98 10.50
CA GLY A 365 -30.38 19.31 9.96
C GLY A 365 -31.67 19.65 10.72
N LEU A 366 -31.63 19.65 12.06
CA LEU A 366 -32.75 19.99 12.94
C LEU A 366 -33.13 21.47 12.82
N ARG A 367 -32.14 22.37 12.83
CA ARG A 367 -32.33 23.83 12.68
C ARG A 367 -32.95 24.17 11.33
N ASN A 368 -32.52 23.50 10.27
CA ASN A 368 -33.06 23.64 8.92
C ASN A 368 -34.37 22.85 8.70
N LYS A 369 -34.82 22.05 9.69
CA LYS A 369 -35.99 21.14 9.63
C LYS A 369 -35.93 20.09 8.51
N VAL A 370 -34.72 19.74 8.07
CA VAL A 370 -34.45 18.69 7.07
C VAL A 370 -34.49 17.29 7.70
N ILE A 371 -34.31 17.19 9.02
CA ILE A 371 -34.53 15.98 9.81
C ILE A 371 -35.26 16.33 11.11
N THR A 372 -35.99 15.36 11.67
CA THR A 372 -36.67 15.44 12.96
C THR A 372 -35.82 14.87 14.11
N VAL A 373 -36.20 15.19 15.35
CA VAL A 373 -35.58 14.58 16.55
C VAL A 373 -35.80 13.06 16.58
N GLU A 374 -36.93 12.58 16.06
CA GLU A 374 -37.26 11.15 15.99
C GLU A 374 -36.35 10.41 15.01
N GLU A 375 -36.08 10.98 13.83
CA GLU A 375 -35.11 10.43 12.87
C GLU A 375 -33.66 10.49 13.38
N VAL A 376 -33.28 11.55 14.12
CA VAL A 376 -31.97 11.61 14.78
C VAL A 376 -31.84 10.51 15.84
N ARG A 377 -32.87 10.28 16.65
CA ARG A 377 -32.89 9.17 17.61
C ARG A 377 -32.78 7.81 16.92
N ALA A 378 -33.55 7.59 15.85
CA ALA A 378 -33.48 6.36 15.07
C ALA A 378 -32.08 6.12 14.46
N LYS A 379 -31.45 7.16 13.89
CA LYS A 379 -30.08 7.08 13.33
C LYS A 379 -29.00 6.83 14.39
N GLU A 380 -29.19 7.29 15.62
CA GLU A 380 -28.30 6.99 16.74
C GLU A 380 -28.65 5.68 17.49
N GLY A 381 -29.68 4.95 17.07
CA GLY A 381 -30.15 3.72 17.74
C GLY A 381 -30.80 3.98 19.11
N LEU A 382 -31.21 5.22 19.39
CA LEU A 382 -31.85 5.62 20.64
C LEU A 382 -33.36 5.31 20.61
N PRO A 383 -33.96 4.90 21.75
CA PRO A 383 -35.39 4.66 21.81
C PRO A 383 -36.18 5.95 21.54
N ALA A 384 -37.29 5.79 20.81
CA ALA A 384 -38.29 6.83 20.64
C ALA A 384 -38.88 7.23 22.01
N VAL A 385 -39.08 8.53 22.20
CA VAL A 385 -39.74 9.09 23.38
C VAL A 385 -41.13 9.57 22.96
N PRO A 386 -42.21 9.21 23.67
CA PRO A 386 -43.54 9.68 23.33
C PRO A 386 -43.61 11.22 23.32
N ILE A 387 -44.03 11.80 22.20
CA ILE A 387 -44.39 13.22 22.13
C ILE A 387 -45.73 13.40 22.86
N GLU A 388 -45.73 14.09 24.00
CA GLU A 388 -47.00 14.58 24.55
C GLU A 388 -47.57 15.67 23.61
N PRO A 389 -48.86 15.57 23.22
CA PRO A 389 -49.43 16.47 22.22
C PRO A 389 -49.59 17.88 22.78
N SER A 390 -48.88 18.84 22.18
CA SER A 390 -48.99 20.26 22.52
C SER A 390 -50.45 20.75 22.43
N ALA A 391 -50.94 21.35 23.52
CA ALA A 391 -52.36 21.65 23.67
C ALA A 391 -52.86 22.70 22.65
N ALA A 392 -53.92 22.35 21.92
CA ALA A 392 -54.38 23.13 20.77
C ALA A 392 -54.93 24.54 21.10
N ASN A 393 -54.81 25.43 20.11
CA ASN A 393 -55.30 26.81 20.11
C ASN A 393 -56.72 26.97 20.70
N ARG A 394 -56.85 27.82 21.73
CA ARG A 394 -58.15 28.33 22.19
C ARG A 394 -58.42 29.72 21.62
N VAL A 395 -59.16 29.76 20.52
CA VAL A 395 -59.66 31.01 19.91
C VAL A 395 -60.68 31.70 20.84
N ARG A 396 -60.57 33.02 21.01
CA ARG A 396 -61.64 33.88 21.53
C ARG A 396 -61.67 35.21 20.77
N ASN A 397 -62.88 35.71 20.53
CA ASN A 397 -63.18 36.90 19.72
C ASN A 397 -64.25 37.77 20.47
N PRO A 398 -64.56 39.03 20.08
CA PRO A 398 -64.16 40.18 20.91
C PRO A 398 -65.28 41.25 21.16
N LYS A 399 -64.86 42.48 21.60
CA LYS A 399 -65.59 43.79 21.73
C LYS A 399 -66.16 44.17 23.13
N PRO A 400 -66.41 45.47 23.46
CA PRO A 400 -65.83 46.75 22.93
C PRO A 400 -65.51 47.89 23.96
N GLN A 401 -64.58 48.79 23.55
CA GLN A 401 -64.43 50.28 23.74
C GLN A 401 -64.81 51.09 25.02
N GLU A 402 -63.85 51.97 25.42
CA GLU A 402 -63.98 53.42 25.83
C GLU A 402 -64.67 53.83 27.17
N VAL A 403 -64.50 55.02 27.79
CA VAL A 403 -63.84 56.32 27.43
C VAL A 403 -63.21 57.07 28.65
N ALA A 404 -62.16 57.89 28.39
CA ALA A 404 -61.69 59.15 29.01
C ALA A 404 -61.88 59.56 30.51
N GLY A 405 -60.83 60.16 31.12
CA GLY A 405 -60.90 60.99 32.35
C GLY A 405 -59.54 61.50 32.91
N MET A 406 -59.48 62.74 33.43
CA MET A 406 -58.29 63.43 34.02
C MET A 406 -58.76 64.53 35.01
N PRO A 407 -57.91 65.14 35.89
CA PRO A 407 -56.56 64.78 36.35
C PRO A 407 -56.41 64.79 37.91
N GLY A 408 -55.25 64.37 38.44
CA GLY A 408 -54.87 64.49 39.87
C GLY A 408 -53.44 64.00 40.11
N ALA A 409 -52.73 64.51 41.12
CA ALA A 409 -51.26 64.34 41.22
C ALA A 409 -50.75 63.72 42.54
N SER A 410 -49.87 62.72 42.42
CA SER A 410 -48.74 62.49 43.35
C SER A 410 -47.75 61.41 42.83
N THR A 411 -46.50 61.82 42.60
CA THR A 411 -45.22 61.06 42.74
C THR A 411 -44.95 59.70 42.04
N GLU A 412 -43.76 59.68 41.43
CA GLU A 412 -42.80 58.57 41.22
C GLU A 412 -42.88 57.60 40.01
N ALA A 413 -41.68 57.39 39.44
CA ALA A 413 -41.21 56.26 38.62
C ALA A 413 -41.92 55.91 37.28
N THR A 414 -41.72 56.79 36.28
CA THR A 414 -41.48 56.43 34.85
C THR A 414 -42.43 55.44 34.17
N ALA A 415 -43.39 55.98 33.42
CA ALA A 415 -44.17 55.30 32.37
C ALA A 415 -43.82 55.86 30.96
N PRO A 416 -44.21 55.21 29.84
CA PRO A 416 -43.61 55.42 28.50
C PRO A 416 -44.59 56.05 27.46
N VAL A 417 -44.36 55.77 26.16
CA VAL A 417 -45.25 56.06 24.99
C VAL A 417 -45.14 57.52 24.48
N ALA A 418 -45.21 57.88 23.18
CA ALA A 418 -45.54 57.16 21.93
C ALA A 418 -44.75 57.70 20.71
N ALA A 419 -44.80 56.96 19.60
CA ALA A 419 -44.96 57.53 18.25
C ALA A 419 -45.82 56.57 17.40
N ASN A 420 -46.65 57.09 16.49
CA ASN A 420 -47.51 56.31 15.60
C ASN A 420 -47.46 56.89 14.18
N PHE A 421 -47.80 56.10 13.17
CA PHE A 421 -47.46 56.36 11.77
C PHE A 421 -48.27 57.48 11.08
N SER A 422 -47.62 58.14 10.11
CA SER A 422 -48.27 58.87 9.01
C SER A 422 -47.46 58.72 7.72
N ASN A 423 -48.14 58.66 6.57
CA ASN A 423 -47.54 58.90 5.26
C ASN A 423 -47.01 60.37 5.20
N ASP A 424 -46.13 60.78 4.28
CA ASP A 424 -45.85 60.23 2.94
C ASP A 424 -44.38 60.48 2.50
N THR A 425 -43.99 59.93 1.33
CA THR A 425 -42.74 60.12 0.57
C THR A 425 -41.40 59.70 1.21
N ASP A 426 -40.83 58.63 0.65
CA ASP A 426 -39.42 58.24 0.47
C ASP A 426 -38.32 58.43 1.55
N ALA A 427 -37.37 57.47 1.52
CA ALA A 427 -36.17 57.32 2.36
C ALA A 427 -36.41 56.89 3.84
N SER A 428 -36.06 55.64 4.14
CA SER A 428 -36.20 55.00 5.45
C SER A 428 -35.14 55.46 6.48
N ALA A 429 -35.38 56.60 7.13
CA ALA A 429 -34.59 57.02 8.28
C ALA A 429 -34.94 56.21 9.54
N VAL A 430 -34.04 55.32 9.97
CA VAL A 430 -34.14 54.62 11.26
C VAL A 430 -33.46 55.45 12.34
N VAL A 431 -34.19 55.84 13.38
CA VAL A 431 -33.64 56.53 14.56
C VAL A 431 -32.96 55.50 15.48
N SER A 432 -31.76 55.83 15.94
CA SER A 432 -30.92 54.96 16.77
C SER A 432 -31.22 55.11 18.27
N PHE A 433 -30.92 54.05 19.03
CA PHE A 433 -30.57 54.15 20.44
C PHE A 433 -29.05 54.00 20.56
N ALA A 434 -28.38 55.02 21.08
CA ALA A 434 -26.94 55.00 21.30
C ALA A 434 -26.62 54.32 22.64
N MET A 435 -26.06 53.12 22.58
CA MET A 435 -25.03 52.70 23.55
C MET A 435 -23.67 52.91 22.90
N ASP A 436 -22.68 53.30 23.69
CA ASP A 436 -21.40 53.83 23.19
C ASP A 436 -20.46 52.70 22.72
N SER A 437 -20.67 52.24 21.48
CA SER A 437 -19.93 51.12 20.88
C SER A 437 -18.57 51.55 20.30
N ALA A 438 -17.70 52.05 21.16
CA ALA A 438 -16.26 51.88 20.96
C ALA A 438 -15.89 50.42 21.32
N GLU A 439 -14.99 49.82 20.54
CA GLU A 439 -14.62 48.38 20.61
C GLU A 439 -15.77 47.42 20.22
N ALA A 440 -15.68 46.62 19.15
CA ALA A 440 -14.72 46.66 18.06
C ALA A 440 -15.38 46.21 16.74
N GLN A 441 -15.23 47.00 15.68
CA GLN A 441 -15.59 46.56 14.33
C GLN A 441 -14.68 45.41 13.87
N PHE A 442 -15.19 44.55 12.97
CA PHE A 442 -14.35 43.58 12.25
C PHE A 442 -13.52 44.29 11.17
N THR A 443 -12.57 45.10 11.61
CA THR A 443 -11.49 45.62 10.77
C THR A 443 -10.39 44.57 10.72
N VAL A 444 -10.15 44.00 9.54
CA VAL A 444 -8.97 43.15 9.30
C VAL A 444 -7.76 44.06 9.16
N ASP A 445 -6.92 44.15 10.18
CA ASP A 445 -5.62 44.79 10.08
C ASP A 445 -4.65 43.85 9.34
N ARG A 446 -4.37 44.20 8.09
CA ARG A 446 -3.65 43.37 7.12
C ARG A 446 -2.12 43.41 7.28
N GLU A 447 -1.58 43.94 8.38
CA GLU A 447 -0.12 43.90 8.65
C GLU A 447 0.27 43.27 10.00
N THR A 448 -0.69 42.99 10.89
CA THR A 448 -0.41 42.76 12.32
C THR A 448 0.16 41.39 12.70
N ARG A 449 -0.28 40.30 12.05
CA ARG A 449 0.11 38.90 12.39
C ARG A 449 -0.15 38.55 13.86
N THR A 450 -1.39 38.67 14.32
CA THR A 450 -1.75 38.34 15.71
C THR A 450 -2.77 37.20 15.83
N VAL A 451 -2.68 36.46 16.93
CA VAL A 451 -3.70 35.50 17.39
C VAL A 451 -4.09 35.85 18.82
N SER A 452 -5.38 35.84 19.14
CA SER A 452 -5.88 36.34 20.42
C SER A 452 -7.17 35.67 20.85
N GLY A 453 -7.42 35.59 22.16
CA GLY A 453 -8.57 34.91 22.74
C GLY A 453 -8.41 34.58 24.23
N LEU A 454 -9.30 33.74 24.75
CA LEU A 454 -9.30 33.31 26.14
C LEU A 454 -8.21 32.26 26.39
N LEU A 455 -7.38 32.45 27.40
CA LEU A 455 -6.29 31.53 27.76
C LEU A 455 -6.66 30.58 28.90
N VAL A 456 -7.43 31.07 29.89
CA VAL A 456 -8.03 30.27 30.98
C VAL A 456 -9.32 30.93 31.47
N PRO A 457 -10.46 30.23 31.54
CA PRO A 457 -11.65 30.67 32.25
C PRO A 457 -11.51 30.56 33.78
N TRP A 458 -12.06 31.52 34.53
CA TRP A 458 -12.00 31.51 36.00
C TRP A 458 -13.01 30.55 36.63
N ASN A 459 -12.63 29.93 37.75
CA ASN A 459 -13.42 28.98 38.57
C ASN A 459 -13.92 27.71 37.85
N LYS A 460 -13.65 27.52 36.56
CA LYS A 460 -13.92 26.23 35.89
C LYS A 460 -12.86 25.19 36.25
N ILE A 461 -13.20 23.91 36.08
CA ILE A 461 -12.31 22.78 36.36
C ILE A 461 -11.88 22.15 35.02
N ALA A 462 -10.57 22.12 34.79
CA ALA A 462 -9.91 21.46 33.67
C ALA A 462 -9.19 20.18 34.12
N ARG A 463 -8.85 19.31 33.17
CA ARG A 463 -7.87 18.23 33.39
C ARG A 463 -6.59 18.54 32.61
N SER A 464 -5.45 18.50 33.30
CA SER A 464 -4.13 18.51 32.65
C SER A 464 -3.33 17.31 33.14
N GLY A 465 -3.01 16.40 32.21
CA GLY A 465 -2.41 15.10 32.49
C GLY A 465 -3.20 14.28 33.51
N TRP A 466 -2.60 14.06 34.69
CA TRP A 466 -3.14 13.25 35.78
C TRP A 466 -3.78 14.06 36.92
N SER A 467 -3.95 15.38 36.78
CA SER A 467 -4.56 16.25 37.81
C SER A 467 -5.72 17.07 37.24
N LYS A 468 -6.72 17.37 38.09
CA LYS A 468 -7.72 18.41 37.81
C LYS A 468 -7.23 19.76 38.37
N TRP A 469 -7.51 20.86 37.68
CA TRP A 469 -7.07 22.20 38.05
C TRP A 469 -8.19 23.22 37.89
N SER A 470 -8.26 24.20 38.79
CA SER A 470 -9.12 25.38 38.68
C SER A 470 -8.36 26.62 39.11
N PHE A 471 -8.56 27.75 38.41
CA PHE A 471 -7.88 29.02 38.70
C PHE A 471 -8.86 30.05 39.24
N LYS A 472 -8.55 30.69 40.37
CA LYS A 472 -9.32 31.83 40.87
C LYS A 472 -9.05 33.10 40.04
N PRO A 473 -9.98 34.07 39.98
CA PRO A 473 -9.77 35.33 39.28
C PRO A 473 -8.49 36.03 39.75
N ASN A 474 -7.65 36.45 38.80
CA ASN A 474 -6.34 37.07 39.05
C ASN A 474 -5.28 36.18 39.75
N SER A 475 -5.46 34.86 39.79
CA SER A 475 -4.46 33.93 40.38
C SER A 475 -3.16 33.80 39.58
N LEU A 476 -3.12 34.28 38.33
CA LEU A 476 -1.95 34.16 37.45
C LEU A 476 -1.11 35.45 37.47
N LYS A 477 0.21 35.29 37.58
CA LYS A 477 1.19 36.39 37.62
C LYS A 477 2.20 36.27 36.48
N TRP A 478 2.60 37.40 35.90
CA TRP A 478 3.67 37.53 34.90
C TRP A 478 4.45 38.83 35.14
N THR A 479 5.71 38.87 34.73
CA THR A 479 6.58 40.05 34.92
C THR A 479 6.51 41.05 33.76
N ASP A 480 6.28 40.54 32.55
CA ASP A 480 6.09 41.27 31.30
C ASP A 480 5.37 40.32 30.33
N ALA A 481 4.35 40.79 29.61
CA ALA A 481 3.65 39.99 28.61
C ALA A 481 4.61 39.49 27.52
N SER A 482 5.58 40.31 27.10
CA SER A 482 6.52 39.94 26.03
C SER A 482 7.39 38.71 26.35
N ARG A 483 7.49 38.35 27.64
CA ARG A 483 8.22 37.16 28.11
C ARG A 483 7.41 35.88 28.01
N VAL A 484 6.08 35.95 28.01
CA VAL A 484 5.19 34.80 27.79
C VAL A 484 5.23 34.47 26.30
N LYS A 485 5.73 33.28 25.95
CA LYS A 485 5.85 32.81 24.56
C LYS A 485 4.67 31.92 24.18
N LEU A 486 4.37 31.92 22.88
CA LEU A 486 3.46 30.95 22.26
C LEU A 486 4.29 29.85 21.60
N ASN A 487 4.15 28.62 22.07
CA ASN A 487 4.75 27.41 21.49
C ASN A 487 3.68 26.54 20.81
N ARG A 488 4.06 25.67 19.87
CA ARG A 488 3.15 24.70 19.25
C ARG A 488 3.08 23.45 20.13
N GLU A 489 1.87 22.99 20.45
CA GLU A 489 1.61 21.69 21.11
C GLU A 489 2.53 21.40 22.31
N HIS A 490 2.72 22.40 23.18
CA HIS A 490 3.58 22.38 24.37
C HIS A 490 5.09 22.16 24.17
N ASP A 491 5.61 22.06 22.94
CA ASP A 491 7.06 22.00 22.69
C ASP A 491 7.68 23.40 22.78
N ARG A 492 8.32 23.70 23.92
CA ARG A 492 9.01 24.98 24.19
C ARG A 492 10.13 25.34 23.20
N SER A 493 10.64 24.39 22.41
CA SER A 493 11.60 24.69 21.34
C SER A 493 10.93 25.34 20.12
N THR A 494 9.62 25.14 19.93
CA THR A 494 8.82 25.65 18.82
C THR A 494 8.14 27.01 19.12
N ALA A 495 8.84 27.91 19.81
CA ALA A 495 8.30 29.22 20.16
C ALA A 495 8.09 30.12 18.91
N VAL A 496 6.83 30.25 18.47
CA VAL A 496 6.41 30.96 17.24
C VAL A 496 5.88 32.37 17.47
N ALA A 497 5.47 32.73 18.70
CA ALA A 497 4.98 34.07 19.03
C ALA A 497 5.36 34.52 20.45
N TYR A 498 5.05 35.77 20.78
CA TYR A 498 5.10 36.31 22.14
C TYR A 498 3.82 37.09 22.45
N ALA A 499 3.38 37.13 23.71
CA ALA A 499 2.20 37.90 24.09
C ALA A 499 2.49 39.40 23.98
N SER A 500 1.73 40.08 23.12
CA SER A 500 1.67 41.55 23.04
C SER A 500 0.74 42.14 24.09
N GLU A 501 -0.27 41.39 24.56
CA GLU A 501 -1.17 41.80 25.64
C GLU A 501 -1.61 40.58 26.46
N LEU A 502 -1.79 40.78 27.77
CA LEU A 502 -2.42 39.84 28.71
C LEU A 502 -3.34 40.65 29.64
N LYS A 503 -4.62 40.28 29.71
CA LYS A 503 -5.69 41.07 30.34
C LYS A 503 -6.61 40.17 31.16
N ASN A 504 -6.67 40.38 32.48
CA ASN A 504 -7.66 39.71 33.32
C ASN A 504 -9.05 40.31 33.02
N THR A 505 -9.99 39.47 32.62
CA THR A 505 -11.40 39.81 32.42
C THR A 505 -12.25 39.21 33.54
N GLN A 506 -13.56 39.50 33.53
CA GLN A 506 -14.51 38.86 34.44
C GLN A 506 -14.68 37.36 34.17
N THR A 507 -14.44 36.90 32.94
CA THR A 507 -14.61 35.50 32.51
C THR A 507 -13.33 34.67 32.62
N GLY A 508 -12.15 35.27 32.44
CA GLY A 508 -10.88 34.56 32.45
C GLY A 508 -9.64 35.45 32.29
N LEU A 509 -8.48 34.83 32.04
CA LEU A 509 -7.33 35.51 31.46
C LEU A 509 -7.49 35.52 29.94
N TRP A 510 -7.52 36.70 29.34
CA TRP A 510 -7.48 36.89 27.89
C TRP A 510 -6.08 37.31 27.45
N GLY A 511 -5.68 36.94 26.23
CA GLY A 511 -4.36 37.27 25.70
C GLY A 511 -4.32 37.45 24.19
N SER A 512 -3.32 38.21 23.75
CA SER A 512 -3.03 38.47 22.34
C SER A 512 -1.54 38.28 22.08
N PHE A 513 -1.20 37.49 21.06
CA PHE A 513 0.16 37.11 20.70
C PHE A 513 0.52 37.57 19.29
N LYS A 514 1.75 38.08 19.11
CA LYS A 514 2.27 38.51 17.81
C LYS A 514 3.19 37.45 17.21
N VAL A 515 2.76 36.86 16.10
CA VAL A 515 3.38 35.68 15.47
C VAL A 515 4.56 36.09 14.58
N ALA A 516 5.68 35.39 14.75
CA ALA A 516 6.91 35.61 13.98
C ALA A 516 6.69 35.44 12.47
N ARG A 517 7.56 36.05 11.66
CA ARG A 517 7.56 35.93 10.19
C ARG A 517 8.37 34.71 9.76
N GLY A 518 7.91 34.00 8.73
CA GLY A 518 8.55 32.79 8.20
C GLY A 518 7.74 31.52 8.47
N ALA A 519 8.08 30.45 7.73
CA ALA A 519 7.21 29.29 7.51
C ALA A 519 6.47 28.75 8.75
N ALA A 520 7.15 28.53 9.88
CA ALA A 520 6.51 28.01 11.09
C ALA A 520 5.46 28.96 11.71
N GLY A 521 5.64 30.27 11.56
CA GLY A 521 4.66 31.28 11.97
C GLY A 521 3.56 31.50 10.93
N ASP A 522 3.84 31.27 9.64
CA ASP A 522 2.84 31.29 8.57
C ASP A 522 1.91 30.06 8.65
N GLU A 523 2.48 28.89 8.91
CA GLU A 523 1.75 27.64 9.16
C GLU A 523 0.83 27.76 10.38
N VAL A 524 1.33 28.26 11.52
CA VAL A 524 0.52 28.44 12.74
C VAL A 524 -0.58 29.48 12.55
N LEU A 525 -0.37 30.53 11.73
CA LEU A 525 -1.45 31.47 11.40
C LEU A 525 -2.55 30.81 10.56
N SER A 526 -2.20 30.03 9.52
CA SER A 526 -3.20 29.29 8.73
C SER A 526 -3.95 28.29 9.60
N LEU A 527 -3.23 27.43 10.35
CA LEU A 527 -3.86 26.43 11.19
C LEU A 527 -4.73 27.02 12.31
N ALA A 528 -4.47 28.25 12.78
CA ALA A 528 -5.36 28.96 13.70
C ALA A 528 -6.59 29.57 12.99
N GLU A 529 -6.44 30.07 11.77
CA GLU A 529 -7.52 30.60 10.92
C GLU A 529 -8.48 29.48 10.47
N ASP A 530 -7.91 28.34 10.06
CA ASP A 530 -8.57 27.08 9.69
C ASP A 530 -9.12 26.29 10.91
N LYS A 531 -8.94 26.81 12.14
CA LYS A 531 -9.35 26.22 13.43
C LYS A 531 -8.79 24.83 13.76
N VAL A 532 -7.65 24.46 13.17
CA VAL A 532 -6.90 23.24 13.50
C VAL A 532 -6.06 23.41 14.77
N LEU A 533 -5.58 24.63 15.03
CA LEU A 533 -4.90 25.06 16.25
C LEU A 533 -5.70 26.19 16.90
N ASP A 534 -6.97 25.90 17.25
CA ASP A 534 -7.90 26.88 17.82
C ASP A 534 -7.79 27.03 19.34
N GLY A 535 -7.04 26.19 20.04
CA GLY A 535 -6.93 26.18 21.51
C GLY A 535 -5.71 26.90 22.07
N PHE A 536 -5.90 27.56 23.20
CA PHE A 536 -4.81 28.08 24.05
C PHE A 536 -4.70 27.23 25.33
N SER A 537 -3.48 26.80 25.67
CA SER A 537 -3.22 25.99 26.87
C SER A 537 -2.05 26.57 27.65
N ILE A 538 -2.32 27.22 28.79
CA ILE A 538 -1.29 27.93 29.54
C ILE A 538 -0.29 27.00 30.22
N GLU A 539 0.94 27.48 30.35
CA GLU A 539 2.00 26.82 31.10
C GLU A 539 2.30 27.61 32.38
N VAL A 540 1.87 27.05 33.51
CA VAL A 540 2.06 27.63 34.85
C VAL A 540 3.13 26.86 35.60
N ASP A 541 3.99 27.59 36.26
CA ASP A 541 5.00 27.08 37.19
C ASP A 541 4.47 27.22 38.62
N PHE A 542 4.59 26.13 39.38
CA PHE A 542 4.11 25.98 40.75
C PHE A 542 5.25 25.70 41.74
N ASP A 543 6.50 25.57 41.27
CA ASP A 543 7.66 25.16 42.06
C ASP A 543 8.46 26.37 42.61
N GLY A 544 8.00 27.60 42.32
CA GLY A 544 8.62 28.85 42.75
C GLY A 544 7.90 29.54 43.92
N ASP A 545 8.68 30.25 44.74
CA ASP A 545 8.23 31.05 45.88
C ASP A 545 7.03 31.95 45.53
N GLY A 546 5.94 31.81 46.30
CA GLY A 546 4.71 32.59 46.12
C GLY A 546 3.66 31.94 45.20
N SER A 547 3.85 30.70 44.76
CA SER A 547 2.75 29.88 44.22
C SER A 547 1.92 29.29 45.37
N GLU A 548 0.59 29.35 45.25
CA GLU A 548 -0.35 28.94 46.30
C GLU A 548 -1.56 28.23 45.65
N TRP A 549 -1.83 27.01 46.11
CA TRP A 549 -3.01 26.24 45.73
C TRP A 549 -3.49 25.40 46.91
N THR A 550 -4.79 25.14 46.97
CA THR A 550 -5.43 24.20 47.90
C THR A 550 -6.09 23.07 47.12
N ARG A 551 -6.41 21.95 47.79
CA ARG A 551 -7.43 21.03 47.27
C ARG A 551 -8.80 21.69 47.42
N ASP A 552 -9.71 21.38 46.50
CA ASP A 552 -11.11 21.74 46.66
C ASP A 552 -11.73 20.95 47.85
N PRO A 553 -12.56 21.56 48.71
CA PRO A 553 -13.20 20.85 49.82
C PRO A 553 -14.12 19.70 49.38
N ASP A 554 -14.72 19.80 48.19
CA ASP A 554 -15.76 18.87 47.72
C ASP A 554 -15.21 17.81 46.73
N ASP A 555 -14.01 18.00 46.17
CA ASP A 555 -13.32 17.06 45.26
C ASP A 555 -11.79 17.16 45.44
N ASP A 556 -11.21 16.25 46.23
CA ASP A 556 -9.80 16.33 46.63
C ASP A 556 -8.78 16.10 45.48
N LEU A 557 -9.28 15.70 44.30
CA LEU A 557 -8.51 15.59 43.05
C LEU A 557 -8.39 16.93 42.31
N VAL A 558 -9.16 17.95 42.70
CA VAL A 558 -9.14 19.31 42.13
C VAL A 558 -8.17 20.20 42.90
N LYS A 559 -7.19 20.75 42.18
CA LYS A 559 -6.27 21.77 42.69
C LYS A 559 -6.80 23.16 42.35
N VAL A 560 -7.20 23.90 43.38
CA VAL A 560 -7.70 25.28 43.28
C VAL A 560 -6.52 26.24 43.48
N VAL A 561 -6.08 26.87 42.39
CA VAL A 561 -4.95 27.80 42.34
C VAL A 561 -5.39 29.20 42.78
N MET A 562 -4.73 29.71 43.82
CA MET A 562 -4.87 31.07 44.35
C MET A 562 -3.76 31.99 43.82
N SER A 563 -2.56 31.43 43.59
CA SER A 563 -1.41 32.13 43.03
C SER A 563 -0.54 31.17 42.20
N GLY A 564 -0.09 31.57 41.01
CA GLY A 564 0.82 30.78 40.18
C GLY A 564 1.51 31.63 39.12
N GLN A 565 2.72 31.21 38.71
CA GLN A 565 3.57 31.98 37.79
C GLN A 565 3.36 31.52 36.34
N LEU A 566 2.78 32.38 35.49
CA LEU A 566 2.65 32.11 34.06
C LEU A 566 4.05 32.14 33.41
N ARG A 567 4.39 31.10 32.64
CA ARG A 567 5.67 30.94 31.93
C ARG A 567 5.50 31.00 30.42
N GLY A 568 4.43 30.42 29.89
CA GLY A 568 4.17 30.30 28.45
C GLY A 568 2.72 29.94 28.17
N CYS A 569 2.39 29.73 26.90
CA CYS A 569 1.11 29.20 26.46
C CYS A 569 1.33 28.38 25.19
N ALA A 570 0.84 27.15 25.12
CA ALA A 570 0.75 26.46 23.85
C ALA A 570 -0.41 27.03 23.02
N ILE A 571 -0.24 27.07 21.71
CA ILE A 571 -1.34 26.95 20.75
C ILE A 571 -1.46 25.47 20.36
N THR A 572 -2.67 24.93 20.43
CA THR A 572 -2.93 23.49 20.45
C THR A 572 -4.30 23.15 19.88
N SER A 573 -4.43 21.96 19.31
CA SER A 573 -5.69 21.33 18.93
C SER A 573 -6.52 20.81 20.11
N ALA A 574 -5.95 20.71 21.32
CA ALA A 574 -6.59 20.13 22.50
C ALA A 574 -6.19 20.87 23.80
N PRO A 575 -6.75 22.06 24.06
CA PRO A 575 -6.42 22.85 25.24
C PRO A 575 -6.96 22.23 26.53
N ALA A 576 -6.29 22.48 27.67
CA ALA A 576 -6.71 21.95 28.97
C ALA A 576 -8.12 22.44 29.41
N PHE A 577 -8.50 23.65 29.01
CA PHE A 577 -9.82 24.24 29.24
C PHE A 577 -10.55 24.37 27.90
N ASP A 578 -11.78 23.85 27.81
CA ASP A 578 -12.51 23.89 26.53
C ASP A 578 -12.99 25.30 26.14
N ASP A 579 -13.13 26.22 27.10
CA ASP A 579 -13.37 27.64 26.79
C ASP A 579 -12.12 28.41 26.33
N ALA A 580 -10.92 27.85 26.49
CA ALA A 580 -9.67 28.54 26.16
C ALA A 580 -9.37 28.43 24.66
N ARG A 581 -10.06 29.28 23.88
CA ARG A 581 -10.01 29.29 22.41
C ARG A 581 -9.50 30.62 21.85
N VAL A 582 -8.94 30.53 20.65
CA VAL A 582 -8.59 31.64 19.76
C VAL A 582 -9.89 32.27 19.25
N GLU A 583 -10.15 33.50 19.69
CA GLU A 583 -11.34 34.28 19.33
C GLU A 583 -11.12 35.10 18.05
N ARG A 584 -9.87 35.49 17.77
CA ARG A 584 -9.51 36.32 16.60
C ARG A 584 -8.10 36.02 16.11
N VAL A 585 -8.01 35.73 14.81
CA VAL A 585 -6.77 35.67 14.04
C VAL A 585 -6.72 36.90 13.11
N ALA A 586 -5.55 37.53 12.99
CA ALA A 586 -5.27 38.61 12.07
C ALA A 586 -4.08 38.23 11.18
N ALA A 587 -4.37 37.38 10.20
CA ALA A 587 -3.47 37.02 9.12
C ALA A 587 -3.86 37.75 7.81
N SER A 588 -2.95 37.75 6.83
CA SER A 588 -3.25 38.23 5.49
C SER A 588 -2.48 37.42 4.44
N ARG A 589 -3.15 36.44 3.84
CA ARG A 589 -2.75 35.90 2.54
C ARG A 589 -3.48 36.70 1.46
N ASN A 590 -2.75 37.26 0.50
CA ASN A 590 -3.31 38.24 -0.44
C ASN A 590 -3.98 37.55 -1.65
N GLU A 591 -5.00 36.74 -1.37
CA GLU A 591 -5.81 36.05 -2.37
C GLU A 591 -7.17 36.73 -2.57
N ARG A 592 -7.66 36.74 -3.81
CA ARG A 592 -8.91 37.43 -4.15
C ARG A 592 -10.09 36.51 -3.90
N ASN A 593 -10.81 36.81 -2.82
CA ASN A 593 -12.08 36.21 -2.48
C ASN A 593 -13.11 36.33 -3.62
N THR A 594 -13.97 35.31 -3.77
CA THR A 594 -15.44 35.50 -3.64
C THR A 594 -16.10 34.17 -3.24
N ASP A 595 -16.83 34.20 -2.13
CA ASP A 595 -17.57 33.10 -1.53
C ASP A 595 -18.71 32.53 -2.41
N MET A 596 -19.17 31.33 -2.04
CA MET A 596 -20.55 30.89 -2.27
C MET A 596 -21.19 30.48 -0.94
N SER A 597 -22.07 31.35 -0.43
CA SER A 597 -23.12 31.00 0.54
C SER A 597 -24.42 31.68 0.10
N GLY A 598 -25.61 31.14 0.39
CA GLY A 598 -25.89 29.84 1.00
C GLY A 598 -27.37 29.76 1.42
N SER A 599 -27.98 28.58 1.24
CA SER A 599 -29.29 28.16 1.79
C SER A 599 -30.47 29.15 1.74
N THR A 600 -31.50 28.83 0.95
CA THR A 600 -32.74 28.26 1.51
C THR A 600 -33.61 27.70 0.38
N GLY A 601 -34.39 26.66 0.68
CA GLY A 601 -35.25 25.98 -0.28
C GLY A 601 -36.73 26.07 0.07
N THR A 602 -37.57 25.82 -0.93
CA THR A 602 -39.00 25.54 -0.79
C THR A 602 -39.39 24.42 -1.73
N GLU A 603 -39.89 23.31 -1.18
CA GLU A 603 -40.82 22.43 -1.89
C GLU A 603 -42.14 23.21 -2.12
N GLN A 604 -43.05 22.88 -3.04
CA GLN A 604 -43.40 21.56 -3.57
C GLN A 604 -44.23 21.72 -4.86
N GLU A 605 -43.92 21.01 -5.96
CA GLU A 605 -44.90 20.38 -6.88
C GLU A 605 -44.21 19.59 -8.02
N THR A 606 -44.97 18.72 -8.69
CA THR A 606 -44.47 17.53 -9.41
C THR A 606 -43.95 17.80 -10.85
N PRO A 607 -42.79 17.22 -11.26
CA PRO A 607 -42.34 17.27 -12.65
C PRO A 607 -43.02 16.21 -13.54
N ALA A 608 -43.28 16.56 -14.81
CA ALA A 608 -43.89 15.67 -15.80
C ALA A 608 -42.90 15.22 -16.90
N ALA A 609 -43.06 13.96 -17.34
CA ALA A 609 -42.59 13.32 -18.58
C ALA A 609 -41.34 13.88 -19.31
N ALA A 610 -40.25 13.11 -19.24
CA ALA A 610 -39.16 13.17 -20.23
C ALA A 610 -39.62 12.60 -21.61
N PRO A 611 -39.00 12.99 -22.74
CA PRO A 611 -39.47 12.61 -24.08
C PRO A 611 -39.26 11.12 -24.40
N ALA A 612 -40.21 10.55 -25.14
CA ALA A 612 -40.20 9.14 -25.55
C ALA A 612 -39.23 8.87 -26.70
N LEU A 613 -38.64 7.67 -26.71
CA LEU A 613 -37.96 7.09 -27.87
C LEU A 613 -38.96 6.84 -29.01
N GLY A 614 -38.52 7.04 -30.25
CA GLY A 614 -39.38 6.91 -31.44
C GLY A 614 -39.95 5.49 -31.64
N PRO A 615 -41.19 5.35 -32.14
CA PRO A 615 -41.88 4.06 -32.21
C PRO A 615 -41.19 3.02 -33.10
N GLU A 616 -40.40 3.45 -34.09
CA GLU A 616 -39.63 2.55 -34.98
C GLU A 616 -38.54 1.77 -34.23
N ALA A 617 -37.88 2.39 -33.23
CA ALA A 617 -36.87 1.73 -32.41
C ALA A 617 -37.50 0.66 -31.49
N VAL A 618 -38.69 0.93 -30.96
CA VAL A 618 -39.46 -0.03 -30.16
C VAL A 618 -39.94 -1.19 -31.05
N ALA A 619 -40.50 -0.90 -32.21
CA ALA A 619 -40.97 -1.92 -33.15
C ALA A 619 -39.84 -2.86 -33.64
N ALA A 620 -38.66 -2.31 -33.96
CA ALA A 620 -37.51 -3.10 -34.36
C ALA A 620 -37.01 -4.03 -33.23
N PHE A 621 -37.00 -3.55 -31.98
CA PHE A 621 -36.62 -4.37 -30.83
C PHE A 621 -37.67 -5.46 -30.54
N THR A 622 -38.96 -5.12 -30.55
CA THR A 622 -40.04 -6.10 -30.37
C THR A 622 -40.02 -7.19 -31.44
N ALA A 623 -39.87 -6.83 -32.72
CA ALA A 623 -39.80 -7.80 -33.81
C ALA A 623 -38.58 -8.75 -33.71
N ALA A 624 -37.43 -8.23 -33.24
CA ALA A 624 -36.26 -9.07 -32.98
C ALA A 624 -36.49 -10.06 -31.82
N VAL A 625 -37.16 -9.62 -30.75
CA VAL A 625 -37.53 -10.48 -29.61
C VAL A 625 -38.57 -11.53 -30.00
N GLU A 626 -39.59 -11.17 -30.79
CA GLU A 626 -40.59 -12.10 -31.29
C GLU A 626 -39.98 -13.15 -32.22
N ALA A 627 -39.10 -12.75 -33.15
CA ALA A 627 -38.37 -13.66 -34.03
C ALA A 627 -37.44 -14.63 -33.27
N PHE A 628 -36.82 -14.17 -32.18
CA PHE A 628 -36.02 -15.01 -31.28
C PHE A 628 -36.90 -16.00 -30.49
N THR A 629 -38.06 -15.54 -30.01
CA THR A 629 -38.99 -16.35 -29.21
C THR A 629 -39.66 -17.45 -30.05
N ALA A 630 -39.96 -17.17 -31.33
CA ALA A 630 -40.63 -18.10 -32.24
C ALA A 630 -39.87 -19.42 -32.50
N ASN A 631 -38.55 -19.45 -32.30
CA ASN A 631 -37.71 -20.64 -32.54
C ASN A 631 -37.30 -21.42 -31.26
N ALA A 632 -37.78 -21.03 -30.07
CA ALA A 632 -37.34 -21.62 -28.79
C ALA A 632 -38.47 -22.34 -28.01
N GLY A 633 -39.53 -22.76 -28.71
CA GLY A 633 -40.82 -23.22 -28.15
C GLY A 633 -40.85 -24.50 -27.29
N GLY A 634 -39.72 -24.96 -26.76
CA GLY A 634 -39.66 -26.05 -25.75
C GLY A 634 -38.99 -25.65 -24.43
N ILE A 635 -38.35 -24.47 -24.37
CA ILE A 635 -37.52 -24.06 -23.22
C ILE A 635 -38.30 -23.19 -22.23
N SER A 636 -39.21 -22.33 -22.71
CA SER A 636 -39.99 -21.42 -21.86
C SER A 636 -40.89 -22.16 -20.85
N GLU A 637 -41.62 -23.19 -21.28
CA GLU A 637 -42.49 -23.96 -20.38
C GLU A 637 -41.67 -24.80 -19.39
N ALA A 638 -40.52 -25.34 -19.82
CA ALA A 638 -39.60 -26.05 -18.93
C ALA A 638 -39.01 -25.12 -17.85
N ILE A 639 -38.62 -23.89 -18.21
CA ILE A 639 -38.14 -22.87 -17.26
C ILE A 639 -39.26 -22.46 -16.31
N ASN A 640 -40.47 -22.20 -16.79
CA ASN A 640 -41.59 -21.83 -15.92
C ASN A 640 -41.99 -22.96 -14.96
N ALA A 641 -41.98 -24.22 -15.41
CA ALA A 641 -42.18 -25.38 -14.55
C ALA A 641 -41.06 -25.53 -13.49
N LEU A 642 -39.80 -25.28 -13.86
CA LEU A 642 -38.66 -25.21 -12.92
C LEU A 642 -38.79 -24.07 -11.92
N VAL A 643 -39.23 -22.89 -12.35
CA VAL A 643 -39.44 -21.71 -11.48
C VAL A 643 -40.58 -21.96 -10.48
N GLU A 644 -41.70 -22.56 -10.89
CA GLU A 644 -42.78 -22.94 -9.97
C GLU A 644 -42.37 -24.09 -9.04
N ALA A 645 -41.60 -25.08 -9.50
CA ALA A 645 -41.06 -26.11 -8.62
C ALA A 645 -40.08 -25.53 -7.57
N GLN A 646 -39.23 -24.58 -7.97
CA GLN A 646 -38.22 -23.93 -7.12
C GLN A 646 -38.78 -22.80 -6.24
N LYS A 647 -40.04 -22.39 -6.42
CA LYS A 647 -40.77 -21.54 -5.46
C LYS A 647 -41.32 -22.33 -4.27
N ASN A 648 -41.62 -23.62 -4.46
CA ASN A 648 -42.40 -24.44 -3.52
C ASN A 648 -41.55 -25.41 -2.66
N SER A 649 -40.22 -25.29 -2.69
CA SER A 649 -39.33 -26.02 -1.76
C SER A 649 -39.14 -25.23 -0.46
N GLU A 650 -39.88 -25.58 0.61
CA GLU A 650 -39.85 -24.85 1.89
C GLU A 650 -38.58 -25.07 2.75
N GLY A 651 -37.73 -26.03 2.38
CA GLY A 651 -36.47 -26.34 3.08
C GLY A 651 -35.22 -25.72 2.44
N PRO A 652 -34.08 -25.73 3.15
CA PRO A 652 -32.79 -25.29 2.61
C PRO A 652 -32.35 -26.10 1.39
N ALA A 653 -31.60 -25.44 0.50
CA ALA A 653 -30.91 -26.10 -0.60
C ALA A 653 -29.79 -27.03 -0.08
N ASN A 654 -29.28 -27.90 -0.96
CA ASN A 654 -28.14 -28.75 -0.65
C ASN A 654 -26.93 -28.28 -1.45
N VAL A 655 -25.87 -27.85 -0.75
CA VAL A 655 -24.58 -27.47 -1.30
C VAL A 655 -23.57 -28.54 -0.90
N ASP A 656 -22.85 -29.09 -1.87
CA ASP A 656 -21.86 -30.15 -1.65
C ASP A 656 -20.49 -29.52 -1.36
N PRO A 657 -19.96 -29.60 -0.12
CA PRO A 657 -18.69 -29.00 0.23
C PRO A 657 -17.47 -29.82 -0.24
N THR A 658 -17.69 -31.04 -0.75
CA THR A 658 -16.63 -31.96 -1.18
C THR A 658 -16.12 -31.65 -2.58
N GLN A 659 -16.78 -30.78 -3.33
CA GLN A 659 -16.33 -30.39 -4.67
C GLN A 659 -15.01 -29.59 -4.59
N GLY A 660 -14.02 -30.03 -5.36
CA GLY A 660 -12.70 -29.42 -5.38
C GLY A 660 -12.74 -27.95 -5.82
N LYS A 661 -11.84 -27.13 -5.27
CA LYS A 661 -11.58 -25.80 -5.83
C LYS A 661 -11.06 -25.98 -7.27
N ALA A 662 -11.38 -25.05 -8.17
CA ALA A 662 -10.53 -24.86 -9.34
C ALA A 662 -9.18 -24.34 -8.83
N GLN A 663 -8.22 -25.26 -8.64
CA GLN A 663 -6.89 -24.90 -8.17
C GLN A 663 -6.17 -24.13 -9.28
N PHE A 664 -5.91 -22.85 -9.07
CA PHE A 664 -4.89 -22.11 -9.84
C PHE A 664 -3.49 -22.53 -9.36
N GLU A 665 -3.19 -23.80 -9.55
CA GLU A 665 -1.91 -24.42 -9.22
C GLU A 665 -1.23 -24.78 -10.54
N VAL A 666 -0.26 -23.98 -10.98
CA VAL A 666 0.59 -24.31 -12.14
C VAL A 666 1.61 -25.37 -11.69
N ASN A 667 1.09 -26.58 -11.48
CA ASN A 667 1.85 -27.77 -11.05
C ASN A 667 2.33 -28.62 -12.23
N GLU A 668 2.12 -28.14 -13.47
CA GLU A 668 2.78 -28.70 -14.64
C GLU A 668 4.27 -28.35 -14.57
N GLU A 669 5.15 -29.36 -14.62
CA GLU A 669 6.58 -29.10 -14.79
C GLU A 669 6.79 -28.32 -16.10
N PRO A 670 7.54 -27.20 -16.12
CA PRO A 670 7.68 -26.40 -17.33
C PRO A 670 8.15 -27.23 -18.53
N LEU A 671 7.49 -27.02 -19.68
CA LEU A 671 7.74 -27.78 -20.91
C LEU A 671 9.23 -27.83 -21.26
N TYR A 672 9.92 -26.70 -21.08
CA TYR A 672 11.37 -26.57 -21.05
C TYR A 672 11.83 -25.83 -19.79
N ARG A 673 13.05 -26.13 -19.32
CA ARG A 673 13.69 -25.46 -18.17
C ARG A 673 15.08 -24.96 -18.55
N PHE A 674 15.47 -23.83 -17.96
CA PHE A 674 16.73 -23.12 -18.24
C PHE A 674 17.52 -22.81 -16.95
N ASP A 675 17.18 -23.51 -15.85
CA ASP A 675 17.86 -23.50 -14.55
C ASP A 675 18.98 -24.56 -14.46
N GLY A 676 19.44 -25.06 -15.62
CA GLY A 676 20.38 -26.17 -15.73
C GLY A 676 19.77 -27.55 -15.43
N ARG A 677 18.48 -27.65 -15.09
CA ARG A 677 17.73 -28.90 -14.93
C ARG A 677 16.91 -29.17 -16.19
N LYS A 678 16.47 -30.43 -16.37
CA LYS A 678 15.63 -30.83 -17.49
C LYS A 678 14.15 -30.56 -17.14
N GLY A 679 13.39 -29.97 -18.06
CA GLY A 679 11.92 -29.94 -17.99
C GLY A 679 11.31 -31.23 -18.54
N GLN A 680 10.01 -31.18 -18.89
CA GLN A 680 9.35 -32.29 -19.58
C GLN A 680 10.14 -32.68 -20.84
N HIS A 681 10.50 -31.67 -21.63
CA HIS A 681 11.37 -31.75 -22.81
C HIS A 681 12.68 -30.97 -22.57
N ASP A 682 13.67 -31.18 -23.45
CA ASP A 682 14.85 -30.31 -23.56
C ASP A 682 14.74 -29.47 -24.84
N PHE A 683 15.01 -28.17 -24.72
CA PHE A 683 14.79 -27.19 -25.79
C PHE A 683 15.70 -27.47 -26.99
N SER A 684 17.00 -27.71 -26.76
CA SER A 684 17.93 -28.06 -27.84
C SER A 684 17.51 -29.35 -28.55
N SER A 685 17.05 -30.35 -27.80
CA SER A 685 16.64 -31.64 -28.34
C SER A 685 15.42 -31.54 -29.24
N ASP A 686 14.38 -30.81 -28.84
CA ASP A 686 13.16 -30.67 -29.65
C ASP A 686 13.36 -29.71 -30.84
N VAL A 687 14.21 -28.67 -30.71
CA VAL A 687 14.70 -27.89 -31.86
C VAL A 687 15.42 -28.79 -32.88
N ILE A 688 16.34 -29.65 -32.42
CA ILE A 688 17.10 -30.59 -33.28
C ILE A 688 16.19 -31.64 -33.94
N LYS A 689 15.12 -32.08 -33.28
CA LYS A 689 14.11 -32.97 -33.86
C LYS A 689 13.25 -32.26 -34.91
N GLY A 690 12.76 -31.05 -34.61
CA GLY A 690 11.97 -30.25 -35.55
C GLY A 690 12.69 -30.03 -36.87
N LEU A 691 14.02 -29.84 -36.82
CA LEU A 691 14.89 -29.72 -37.98
C LEU A 691 15.20 -31.03 -38.72
N LYS A 692 14.81 -32.18 -38.15
CA LYS A 692 14.84 -33.50 -38.80
C LYS A 692 13.47 -33.94 -39.33
N GLY A 693 12.46 -33.06 -39.27
CA GLY A 693 11.10 -33.32 -39.76
C GLY A 693 10.08 -33.76 -38.70
N ASP A 694 10.40 -33.65 -37.41
CA ASP A 694 9.45 -33.89 -36.31
C ASP A 694 8.58 -32.63 -36.11
N GLU A 695 7.45 -32.56 -36.82
CA GLU A 695 6.58 -31.37 -36.75
C GLU A 695 5.98 -31.15 -35.36
N GLU A 696 5.75 -32.19 -34.57
CA GLU A 696 5.29 -32.03 -33.18
C GLU A 696 6.35 -31.35 -32.30
N ALA A 697 7.64 -31.70 -32.45
CA ALA A 697 8.73 -31.05 -31.72
C ALA A 697 8.93 -29.60 -32.15
N LYS A 698 8.77 -29.31 -33.45
CA LYS A 698 8.80 -27.95 -34.00
C LYS A 698 7.64 -27.10 -33.44
N ASP A 699 6.43 -27.64 -33.42
CA ASP A 699 5.25 -26.92 -32.92
C ASP A 699 5.29 -26.70 -31.41
N ARG A 700 5.81 -27.66 -30.62
CA ARG A 700 6.09 -27.46 -29.18
C ARG A 700 7.03 -26.28 -28.94
N VAL A 701 8.13 -26.18 -29.68
CA VAL A 701 9.07 -25.04 -29.58
C VAL A 701 8.38 -23.74 -29.99
N GLN A 702 7.70 -23.70 -31.14
CA GLN A 702 7.09 -22.47 -31.67
C GLN A 702 5.95 -21.93 -30.80
N ASN A 703 5.11 -22.81 -30.24
CA ASN A 703 4.05 -22.41 -29.32
C ASN A 703 4.63 -21.93 -27.98
N TRP A 704 5.51 -22.73 -27.37
CA TRP A 704 6.14 -22.38 -26.09
C TRP A 704 6.88 -21.03 -26.13
N MET A 705 7.58 -20.73 -27.23
CA MET A 705 8.20 -19.42 -27.43
C MET A 705 7.17 -18.29 -27.40
N ARG A 706 6.08 -18.43 -28.18
CA ARG A 706 5.02 -17.42 -28.29
C ARG A 706 4.46 -17.06 -26.92
N ASP A 707 4.29 -18.07 -26.07
CA ASP A 707 3.68 -17.95 -24.74
C ASP A 707 4.67 -17.40 -23.69
N HIS A 708 5.91 -17.92 -23.62
CA HIS A 708 6.88 -17.49 -22.60
C HIS A 708 7.45 -16.10 -22.84
N PHE A 709 7.64 -15.66 -24.09
CA PHE A 709 8.04 -14.27 -24.37
C PHE A 709 6.97 -13.25 -23.91
N ALA A 710 5.70 -13.65 -23.78
CA ALA A 710 4.63 -12.78 -23.28
C ALA A 710 4.71 -12.53 -21.76
N GLN A 711 5.38 -13.42 -21.02
CA GLN A 711 5.48 -13.38 -19.56
C GLN A 711 6.86 -12.90 -19.06
N ALA A 712 7.91 -13.08 -19.85
CA ALA A 712 9.31 -12.90 -19.45
C ALA A 712 9.79 -11.43 -19.40
N ARG A 713 9.12 -10.55 -18.63
CA ARG A 713 9.57 -9.17 -18.37
C ARG A 713 9.87 -8.83 -16.90
N ALA A 714 10.06 -9.86 -16.07
CA ALA A 714 10.53 -9.70 -14.70
C ALA A 714 11.28 -10.97 -14.21
N GLU A 715 12.61 -11.02 -14.38
CA GLU A 715 13.61 -11.63 -13.46
C GLU A 715 15.04 -11.61 -14.07
N PHE A 716 16.03 -11.97 -13.24
CA PHE A 716 17.45 -12.30 -13.55
C PHE A 716 18.47 -11.16 -13.79
N ALA A 717 19.51 -11.11 -12.92
CA ALA A 717 20.78 -10.42 -13.14
C ALA A 717 21.90 -10.98 -12.21
N VAL A 718 22.98 -11.59 -12.76
CA VAL A 718 24.19 -12.07 -12.04
C VAL A 718 25.43 -12.08 -12.98
N THR A 719 26.64 -11.84 -12.46
CA THR A 719 27.98 -11.92 -13.14
C THR A 719 29.03 -12.48 -12.13
N THR A 720 30.31 -12.81 -12.39
CA THR A 720 31.33 -12.69 -13.48
C THR A 720 32.15 -14.02 -13.60
N GLY A 721 33.09 -14.28 -14.52
CA GLY A 721 33.61 -13.56 -15.71
C GLY A 721 35.14 -13.69 -15.92
N ASN A 722 35.57 -13.78 -17.19
CA ASN A 722 36.97 -13.74 -17.74
C ASN A 722 37.88 -15.00 -17.62
N VAL A 723 38.92 -15.05 -18.48
CA VAL A 723 39.64 -16.25 -19.00
C VAL A 723 41.18 -16.02 -19.12
N SER A 724 42.09 -16.88 -19.63
CA SER A 724 42.10 -18.21 -20.28
C SER A 724 43.51 -18.85 -20.20
N SER A 725 43.69 -20.15 -20.53
CA SER A 725 44.93 -20.60 -21.22
C SER A 725 44.92 -22.01 -21.86
N LEU A 726 45.27 -22.06 -23.15
CA LEU A 726 46.02 -23.08 -23.92
C LEU A 726 45.49 -24.53 -24.17
N ASN A 727 45.71 -24.94 -25.43
CA ASN A 727 45.58 -26.26 -26.07
C ASN A 727 44.12 -26.74 -26.37
N PRO A 728 43.84 -27.28 -27.58
CA PRO A 728 42.48 -27.55 -28.03
C PRO A 728 41.96 -28.88 -27.46
N ASN A 729 40.80 -28.85 -26.79
CA ASN A 729 40.16 -30.06 -26.29
C ASN A 729 38.65 -29.91 -26.07
N ARG A 730 37.98 -31.06 -26.03
CA ARG A 730 36.55 -31.31 -25.75
C ARG A 730 35.87 -30.20 -24.92
N ASN A 731 34.96 -29.46 -25.55
CA ASN A 731 34.18 -28.38 -24.94
C ASN A 731 33.54 -28.81 -23.60
N ARG A 732 33.59 -27.91 -22.62
CA ARG A 732 32.94 -27.98 -21.31
C ARG A 732 31.88 -26.87 -21.24
N PRO A 733 30.60 -27.14 -21.57
CA PRO A 733 29.56 -26.10 -21.61
C PRO A 733 29.30 -25.43 -20.26
N ASP A 734 29.66 -26.10 -19.17
CA ASP A 734 29.69 -25.58 -17.80
C ASP A 734 30.77 -24.50 -17.55
N LEU A 735 31.71 -24.32 -18.47
CA LEU A 735 32.77 -23.30 -18.44
C LEU A 735 32.61 -22.26 -19.58
N TYR A 736 31.44 -22.19 -20.21
CA TYR A 736 31.15 -21.19 -21.23
C TYR A 736 31.02 -19.80 -20.59
N VAL A 737 31.89 -18.86 -21.00
CA VAL A 737 31.80 -17.46 -20.58
C VAL A 737 30.78 -16.75 -21.46
N ASP A 738 29.60 -16.51 -20.88
CA ASP A 738 28.52 -15.78 -21.52
C ASP A 738 28.93 -14.33 -21.82
N GLN A 739 28.47 -13.78 -22.94
CA GLN A 739 28.80 -12.40 -23.33
C GLN A 739 27.90 -11.43 -22.54
N LEU A 740 28.51 -10.41 -21.93
CA LEU A 740 27.88 -9.46 -21.01
C LEU A 740 26.55 -8.90 -21.55
N GLN A 741 25.48 -9.06 -20.75
CA GLN A 741 24.19 -8.44 -21.03
C GLN A 741 24.27 -6.93 -20.81
N TYR A 742 24.03 -6.16 -21.87
CA TYR A 742 23.87 -4.71 -21.78
C TYR A 742 22.45 -4.35 -21.33
N ARG A 743 22.30 -3.21 -20.66
CA ARG A 743 20.99 -2.58 -20.43
C ARG A 743 20.50 -1.96 -21.73
N THR A 744 19.21 -1.64 -21.83
CA THR A 744 18.61 -0.96 -22.99
C THR A 744 17.95 0.36 -22.56
N PRO A 745 18.75 1.41 -22.25
CA PRO A 745 18.26 2.62 -21.59
C PRO A 745 17.12 3.33 -22.32
N ILE A 746 17.17 3.40 -23.66
CA ILE A 746 16.16 4.10 -24.46
C ILE A 746 14.87 3.26 -24.54
N TRP A 747 14.99 1.96 -24.83
CA TRP A 747 13.87 1.04 -24.90
C TRP A 747 13.16 0.87 -23.55
N ASP A 748 13.87 0.96 -22.43
CA ASP A 748 13.25 0.98 -21.09
C ASP A 748 12.66 2.34 -20.69
N ALA A 749 13.16 3.45 -21.25
CA ALA A 749 12.65 4.80 -21.04
C ALA A 749 11.34 5.10 -21.80
N ILE A 750 11.12 4.58 -23.01
CA ILE A 750 9.90 4.86 -23.79
C ILE A 750 8.65 4.12 -23.26
N ARG A 751 7.45 4.60 -23.61
CA ARG A 751 6.20 3.90 -23.32
C ARG A 751 6.04 2.68 -24.23
N LYS A 752 5.84 1.49 -23.64
CA LYS A 752 5.83 0.20 -24.35
C LYS A 752 4.43 -0.41 -24.48
N GLY A 753 4.14 -0.99 -25.64
CA GLY A 753 2.94 -1.79 -25.94
C GLY A 753 3.27 -3.10 -26.68
N THR A 754 2.24 -3.89 -27.00
CA THR A 754 2.34 -5.18 -27.70
C THR A 754 1.92 -5.08 -29.17
N LEU A 755 2.42 -5.98 -30.00
CA LEU A 755 1.91 -6.27 -31.34
C LEU A 755 1.58 -7.76 -31.46
N GLU A 756 0.53 -8.07 -32.22
CA GLU A 756 0.15 -9.45 -32.56
C GLU A 756 0.74 -9.89 -33.92
N ASP A 757 0.87 -8.97 -34.88
CA ASP A 757 1.31 -9.27 -36.25
C ASP A 757 1.95 -8.04 -36.95
N ALA A 758 1.96 -8.07 -38.29
CA ALA A 758 2.47 -7.00 -39.15
C ALA A 758 1.40 -5.96 -39.57
N THR A 759 0.18 -6.02 -39.04
CA THR A 759 -0.94 -5.21 -39.54
C THR A 759 -0.75 -3.71 -39.21
N PRO A 760 -0.79 -2.81 -40.20
CA PRO A 760 -0.67 -1.38 -39.94
C PRO A 760 -1.86 -0.84 -39.14
N PHE A 761 -1.58 -0.08 -38.09
CA PHE A 761 -2.59 0.55 -37.24
C PHE A 761 -2.49 2.08 -37.29
N VAL A 762 -3.59 2.78 -37.01
CA VAL A 762 -3.63 4.24 -37.05
C VAL A 762 -3.52 4.81 -35.63
N LEU A 763 -2.44 5.57 -35.39
CA LEU A 763 -2.21 6.29 -34.15
C LEU A 763 -2.80 7.71 -34.25
N PRO A 764 -3.80 8.09 -33.43
CA PRO A 764 -4.33 9.45 -33.39
C PRO A 764 -3.28 10.41 -32.83
N LYS A 765 -2.95 11.44 -33.60
CA LYS A 765 -1.92 12.43 -33.29
C LYS A 765 -2.54 13.81 -33.10
N PHE A 766 -2.27 14.43 -31.95
CA PHE A 766 -2.62 15.82 -31.72
C PHE A 766 -1.86 16.71 -32.72
N ASN A 767 -2.56 17.60 -33.42
CA ASN A 767 -1.95 18.56 -34.34
C ASN A 767 -1.95 19.97 -33.72
N THR A 768 -3.11 20.64 -33.68
CA THR A 768 -3.25 21.94 -33.01
C THR A 768 -4.59 22.08 -32.28
N SER A 769 -4.61 22.90 -31.23
CA SER A 769 -5.82 23.39 -30.58
C SER A 769 -5.73 24.90 -30.39
N SER A 770 -6.69 25.67 -30.89
CA SER A 770 -6.72 27.14 -30.78
C SER A 770 -8.13 27.65 -30.50
N GLY A 771 -8.26 28.72 -29.71
CA GLY A 771 -9.54 29.39 -29.43
C GLY A 771 -10.57 28.59 -28.63
N LEU A 772 -10.23 27.41 -28.10
CA LEU A 772 -11.19 26.51 -27.40
C LEU A 772 -11.89 27.16 -26.19
N VAL A 773 -11.24 28.12 -25.54
CA VAL A 773 -11.81 28.95 -24.46
C VAL A 773 -11.29 30.37 -24.64
N GLY A 774 -12.14 31.36 -24.40
CA GLY A 774 -11.81 32.79 -24.45
C GLY A 774 -12.64 33.59 -23.45
N ALA A 775 -12.38 34.90 -23.35
CA ALA A 775 -13.17 35.78 -22.48
C ALA A 775 -14.59 35.96 -23.05
N HIS A 776 -15.61 35.68 -22.23
CA HIS A 776 -17.00 35.88 -22.63
C HIS A 776 -17.34 37.38 -22.74
N THR A 777 -17.98 37.75 -23.85
CA THR A 777 -18.55 39.09 -24.04
C THR A 777 -20.07 38.96 -24.10
N GLN A 778 -20.77 39.65 -23.20
CA GLN A 778 -22.22 39.51 -23.04
C GLN A 778 -22.97 39.81 -24.36
N GLY A 779 -23.90 38.93 -24.73
CA GLY A 779 -24.68 39.05 -25.96
C GLY A 779 -23.95 38.69 -27.25
N THR A 780 -22.71 38.18 -27.19
CA THR A 780 -21.97 37.66 -28.35
C THR A 780 -21.62 36.19 -28.12
N GLU A 781 -22.04 35.32 -29.04
CA GLU A 781 -21.66 33.90 -29.01
C GLU A 781 -20.15 33.73 -29.22
N PRO A 782 -19.44 32.90 -28.42
CA PRO A 782 -18.02 32.65 -28.61
C PRO A 782 -17.74 32.02 -29.98
N THR A 783 -16.75 32.54 -30.71
CA THR A 783 -16.26 31.88 -31.93
C THR A 783 -15.75 30.48 -31.59
N PRO A 784 -16.27 29.40 -32.21
CA PRO A 784 -15.85 28.04 -31.90
C PRO A 784 -14.35 27.84 -32.13
N GLY A 785 -13.66 27.35 -31.10
CA GLY A 785 -12.25 26.99 -31.21
C GLY A 785 -12.02 25.77 -32.11
N ALA A 786 -10.90 25.76 -32.80
CA ALA A 786 -10.48 24.63 -33.63
C ALA A 786 -9.63 23.65 -32.83
N LEU A 787 -10.04 22.38 -32.77
CA LEU A 787 -9.19 21.24 -32.45
C LEU A 787 -8.94 20.45 -33.73
N THR A 788 -7.68 20.16 -34.04
CA THR A 788 -7.30 19.32 -35.18
C THR A 788 -6.48 18.12 -34.72
N THR A 789 -6.86 16.95 -35.24
CA THR A 789 -6.15 15.69 -35.05
C THR A 789 -5.68 15.18 -36.40
N THR A 790 -4.42 14.77 -36.48
CA THR A 790 -3.84 14.09 -37.63
C THR A 790 -3.80 12.58 -37.35
N ALA A 791 -3.90 11.76 -38.40
CA ALA A 791 -3.66 10.33 -38.29
C ALA A 791 -2.20 10.01 -38.66
N GLN A 792 -1.49 9.25 -37.84
CA GLN A 792 -0.21 8.65 -38.22
C GLN A 792 -0.43 7.13 -38.37
N THR A 793 -0.44 6.63 -39.61
CA THR A 793 -0.41 5.18 -39.84
C THR A 793 0.96 4.65 -39.44
N ILE A 794 0.96 3.69 -38.53
CA ILE A 794 2.13 2.97 -38.05
C ILE A 794 2.13 1.60 -38.72
N THR A 795 3.10 1.38 -39.61
CA THR A 795 3.34 0.08 -40.25
C THR A 795 4.41 -0.65 -39.43
N PRO A 796 4.11 -1.80 -38.81
CA PRO A 796 5.14 -2.61 -38.19
C PRO A 796 6.23 -3.02 -39.19
N THR A 797 7.48 -2.88 -38.79
CA THR A 797 8.66 -3.31 -39.56
C THR A 797 9.16 -4.65 -39.03
N ALA A 798 9.61 -5.53 -39.91
CA ALA A 798 10.20 -6.79 -39.50
C ALA A 798 11.53 -6.57 -38.78
N VAL A 799 11.78 -7.33 -37.72
CA VAL A 799 13.05 -7.38 -36.99
C VAL A 799 13.52 -8.83 -36.98
N SER A 800 14.81 -9.02 -37.25
CA SER A 800 15.45 -10.32 -37.15
C SER A 800 16.89 -10.21 -36.66
N GLY A 801 17.28 -11.15 -35.79
CA GLY A 801 18.67 -11.39 -35.39
C GLY A 801 19.08 -12.81 -35.77
N LYS A 802 20.38 -13.08 -35.87
CA LYS A 802 20.90 -14.44 -36.15
C LYS A 802 22.12 -14.77 -35.31
N ILE A 803 22.25 -16.03 -34.89
CA ILE A 803 23.32 -16.54 -34.04
C ILE A 803 23.97 -17.77 -34.69
N GLU A 804 25.29 -17.78 -34.81
CA GLU A 804 26.05 -18.91 -35.36
C GLU A 804 26.54 -19.85 -34.24
N ILE A 805 26.22 -21.14 -34.34
CA ILE A 805 26.65 -22.20 -33.40
C ILE A 805 27.53 -23.21 -34.15
N THR A 806 28.69 -23.60 -33.63
CA THR A 806 29.57 -24.56 -34.35
C THR A 806 28.94 -25.95 -34.43
N ARG A 807 29.26 -26.70 -35.50
CA ARG A 807 28.68 -28.02 -35.78
C ARG A 807 28.91 -29.01 -34.64
N GLU A 808 30.08 -28.95 -34.01
CA GLU A 808 30.48 -29.84 -32.91
C GLU A 808 29.73 -29.54 -31.60
N ALA A 809 29.30 -28.29 -31.40
CA ALA A 809 28.42 -27.94 -30.28
C ALA A 809 26.97 -28.35 -30.56
N TRP A 810 26.51 -28.18 -31.81
CA TRP A 810 25.17 -28.59 -32.24
C TRP A 810 24.92 -30.10 -32.15
N ASP A 811 25.87 -30.91 -32.64
CA ASP A 811 25.72 -32.38 -32.62
C ASP A 811 25.92 -33.00 -31.22
N GLN A 812 26.17 -32.19 -30.18
CA GLN A 812 26.17 -32.57 -28.75
C GLN A 812 24.81 -32.30 -28.04
N GLY A 813 23.73 -32.11 -28.80
CA GLY A 813 22.39 -31.77 -28.27
C GLY A 813 21.87 -32.69 -27.15
N GLY A 814 21.02 -32.11 -26.28
CA GLY A 814 20.54 -32.76 -25.05
C GLY A 814 21.22 -32.28 -23.76
N ASN A 815 22.09 -31.27 -23.83
CA ASN A 815 22.62 -30.58 -22.65
C ASN A 815 21.78 -29.33 -22.31
N PRO A 816 21.10 -29.26 -21.15
CA PRO A 816 20.31 -28.08 -20.77
C PRO A 816 21.14 -26.79 -20.62
N GLN A 817 22.46 -26.89 -20.44
CA GLN A 817 23.36 -25.73 -20.46
C GLN A 817 23.44 -25.09 -21.84
N LEU A 818 23.50 -25.91 -22.90
CA LEU A 818 23.49 -25.43 -24.29
C LEU A 818 22.13 -24.77 -24.61
N SER A 819 21.02 -25.43 -24.22
CA SER A 819 19.67 -24.86 -24.30
C SER A 819 19.58 -23.48 -23.63
N THR A 820 20.21 -23.32 -22.46
CA THR A 820 20.23 -22.07 -21.69
C THR A 820 21.07 -20.98 -22.35
N ILE A 821 22.27 -21.31 -22.84
CA ILE A 821 23.17 -20.36 -23.53
C ILE A 821 22.51 -19.83 -24.80
N VAL A 822 21.98 -20.72 -25.63
CA VAL A 822 21.31 -20.37 -26.90
C VAL A 822 20.11 -19.45 -26.62
N TRP A 823 19.27 -19.79 -25.65
CA TRP A 823 18.09 -18.98 -25.28
C TRP A 823 18.44 -17.56 -24.81
N ARG A 824 19.47 -17.39 -23.97
CA ARG A 824 19.90 -16.06 -23.51
C ARG A 824 20.45 -15.19 -24.64
N GLN A 825 21.30 -15.76 -25.48
CA GLN A 825 21.88 -15.05 -26.63
C GLN A 825 20.76 -14.60 -27.60
N MET A 826 19.73 -15.43 -27.79
CA MET A 826 18.55 -15.11 -28.59
C MET A 826 17.72 -13.94 -28.03
N LEU A 827 17.39 -14.00 -26.73
CA LEU A 827 16.74 -12.90 -26.00
C LEU A 827 17.52 -11.59 -26.14
N ARG A 828 18.83 -11.64 -25.90
CA ARG A 828 19.69 -10.45 -25.88
C ARG A 828 19.87 -9.81 -27.26
N ALA A 829 20.06 -10.61 -28.31
CA ALA A 829 20.18 -10.08 -29.67
C ALA A 829 18.88 -9.40 -30.15
N TRP A 830 17.72 -9.83 -29.62
CA TRP A 830 16.43 -9.19 -29.86
C TRP A 830 16.32 -7.83 -29.16
N ASP A 831 16.62 -7.76 -27.85
CA ASP A 831 16.57 -6.51 -27.09
C ASP A 831 17.62 -5.47 -27.56
N GLU A 832 18.82 -5.89 -27.93
CA GLU A 832 19.84 -5.00 -28.53
C GLU A 832 19.38 -4.40 -29.87
N GLY A 833 18.63 -5.18 -30.67
CA GLY A 833 18.01 -4.69 -31.91
C GLY A 833 16.93 -3.64 -31.64
N LEU A 834 16.08 -3.86 -30.63
CA LEU A 834 15.02 -2.91 -30.24
C LEU A 834 15.60 -1.59 -29.70
N GLU A 835 16.66 -1.64 -28.90
CA GLU A 835 17.40 -0.47 -28.41
C GLU A 835 18.00 0.36 -29.56
N GLN A 836 18.68 -0.30 -30.51
CA GLN A 836 19.24 0.35 -31.69
C GLN A 836 18.17 1.01 -32.56
N ASN A 837 17.01 0.36 -32.74
CA ASN A 837 15.91 0.92 -33.50
C ASN A 837 15.23 2.10 -32.76
N ALA A 838 15.15 2.06 -31.42
CA ALA A 838 14.66 3.18 -30.61
C ALA A 838 15.62 4.39 -30.66
N ALA A 839 16.93 4.16 -30.65
CA ALA A 839 17.94 5.21 -30.90
C ALA A 839 17.80 5.81 -32.30
N ALA A 840 17.61 4.96 -33.33
CA ALA A 840 17.39 5.40 -34.71
C ALA A 840 16.09 6.21 -34.88
N LEU A 841 15.01 5.86 -34.16
CA LEU A 841 13.79 6.69 -34.10
C LEU A 841 14.15 8.10 -33.61
N LEU A 842 14.75 8.22 -32.43
CA LEU A 842 15.09 9.53 -31.82
C LEU A 842 16.02 10.36 -32.73
N ALA A 843 17.01 9.72 -33.35
CA ALA A 843 17.91 10.36 -34.30
C ALA A 843 17.20 10.89 -35.57
N GLY A 844 16.12 10.22 -36.00
CA GLY A 844 15.29 10.62 -37.13
C GLY A 844 14.22 11.68 -36.83
N LEU A 845 14.03 12.10 -35.57
CA LEU A 845 13.01 13.09 -35.23
C LEU A 845 13.48 14.53 -35.48
N THR A 846 12.69 15.30 -36.25
CA THR A 846 12.82 16.76 -36.33
C THR A 846 12.24 17.39 -35.05
N VAL A 847 13.12 17.74 -34.10
CA VAL A 847 12.78 18.27 -32.76
C VAL A 847 13.55 19.56 -32.46
N THR A 848 13.19 20.25 -31.38
CA THR A 848 13.94 21.44 -30.93
C THR A 848 15.32 21.04 -30.41
N THR A 849 16.36 21.55 -31.08
CA THR A 849 17.76 21.38 -30.67
C THR A 849 18.18 22.44 -29.66
N LEU A 850 18.88 22.00 -28.61
CA LEU A 850 19.57 22.79 -27.61
C LEU A 850 21.07 22.60 -27.86
N THR A 851 21.67 23.54 -28.59
CA THR A 851 23.10 23.49 -28.94
C THR A 851 23.93 23.99 -27.76
N LEU A 852 24.81 23.14 -27.23
CA LEU A 852 25.83 23.52 -26.26
C LEU A 852 27.00 24.20 -26.99
N THR A 853 27.79 25.01 -26.29
CA THR A 853 28.94 25.70 -26.91
C THR A 853 30.04 24.69 -27.24
N ALA A 854 30.55 24.75 -28.46
CA ALA A 854 31.67 23.92 -28.92
C ALA A 854 32.89 24.08 -27.99
N GLY A 855 33.53 22.97 -27.65
CA GLY A 855 34.72 22.93 -26.78
C GLY A 855 34.45 23.28 -25.31
N SER A 856 33.18 23.42 -24.91
CA SER A 856 32.82 23.75 -23.53
C SER A 856 32.98 22.52 -22.63
N VAL A 857 33.79 22.66 -21.58
CA VAL A 857 34.09 21.61 -20.59
C VAL A 857 33.78 22.07 -19.16
N ASP A 858 33.95 21.18 -18.19
CA ASP A 858 33.95 21.51 -16.75
C ASP A 858 32.69 22.27 -16.30
N LYS A 859 32.86 23.18 -15.33
CA LYS A 859 31.86 24.13 -14.84
C LYS A 859 31.15 24.93 -15.94
N ALA A 860 31.80 25.20 -17.07
CA ALA A 860 31.16 25.92 -18.19
C ALA A 860 30.09 25.03 -18.87
N LEU A 861 30.43 23.78 -19.19
CA LEU A 861 29.52 22.79 -19.76
C LEU A 861 28.37 22.48 -18.80
N ALA A 862 28.70 22.16 -17.54
CA ALA A 862 27.72 21.83 -16.51
C ALA A 862 26.72 22.98 -16.28
N LYS A 863 27.19 24.24 -16.35
CA LYS A 863 26.32 25.42 -16.27
C LYS A 863 25.42 25.57 -17.50
N GLN A 864 25.90 25.28 -18.71
CA GLN A 864 25.07 25.36 -19.92
C GLN A 864 23.97 24.29 -19.94
N VAL A 865 24.27 23.04 -19.57
CA VAL A 865 23.26 21.97 -19.46
C VAL A 865 22.20 22.34 -18.40
N LYS A 866 22.62 22.80 -17.21
CA LYS A 866 21.70 23.27 -16.15
C LYS A 866 20.84 24.45 -16.59
N ALA A 867 21.40 25.42 -17.32
CA ALA A 867 20.64 26.56 -17.84
C ALA A 867 19.63 26.14 -18.91
N ALA A 868 19.98 25.19 -19.77
CA ALA A 868 19.07 24.63 -20.77
C ALA A 868 17.91 23.86 -20.12
N LEU A 869 18.19 23.02 -19.11
CA LEU A 869 17.16 22.32 -18.32
C LEU A 869 16.24 23.31 -17.59
N ALA A 870 16.81 24.30 -16.87
CA ALA A 870 16.04 25.34 -16.19
C ALA A 870 15.16 26.16 -17.17
N GLY A 871 15.66 26.39 -18.39
CA GLY A 871 14.92 27.02 -19.48
C GLY A 871 13.64 26.27 -19.90
N LEU A 872 13.60 24.95 -19.74
CA LEU A 872 12.42 24.15 -20.10
C LEU A 872 11.20 24.41 -19.21
N HIS A 873 11.39 24.81 -17.94
CA HIS A 873 10.26 25.17 -17.06
C HIS A 873 9.44 26.37 -17.55
N PHE A 874 10.04 27.24 -18.39
CA PHE A 874 9.34 28.36 -19.03
C PHE A 874 8.60 27.95 -20.33
N VAL A 875 8.75 26.70 -20.78
CA VAL A 875 7.97 26.12 -21.87
C VAL A 875 6.70 25.49 -21.31
N ARG A 876 5.56 25.68 -21.98
CA ARG A 876 4.28 25.08 -21.57
C ARG A 876 4.40 23.55 -21.42
N GLY A 877 4.21 23.06 -20.20
CA GLY A 877 4.34 21.65 -19.85
C GLY A 877 5.77 21.19 -19.54
N GLY A 878 6.73 22.09 -19.30
CA GLY A 878 8.16 21.78 -19.11
C GLY A 878 8.52 20.76 -18.02
N PHE A 879 7.63 20.48 -17.07
CA PHE A 879 7.85 19.49 -16.01
C PHE A 879 7.68 18.02 -16.46
N ARG A 880 7.29 17.78 -17.73
CA ARG A 880 7.10 16.41 -18.29
C ARG A 880 8.37 15.73 -18.82
N PHE A 881 9.49 16.45 -18.91
CA PHE A 881 10.75 15.88 -19.40
C PHE A 881 11.43 15.12 -18.26
N GLN A 882 11.47 13.79 -18.36
CA GLN A 882 11.88 12.91 -17.24
C GLN A 882 12.98 11.91 -17.62
N ASP A 883 13.07 11.52 -18.89
CA ASP A 883 14.10 10.59 -19.38
C ASP A 883 15.15 11.37 -20.19
N PHE A 884 16.39 11.40 -19.68
CA PHE A 884 17.53 12.07 -20.31
C PHE A 884 18.58 11.03 -20.69
N GLU A 885 18.61 10.66 -21.96
CA GLU A 885 19.53 9.67 -22.52
C GLU A 885 20.72 10.40 -23.16
N LEU A 886 21.89 10.19 -22.57
CA LEU A 886 23.15 10.88 -22.88
C LEU A 886 24.03 10.02 -23.81
N GLU A 887 24.58 10.65 -24.84
CA GLU A 887 25.63 10.02 -25.65
C GLU A 887 27.02 10.11 -24.98
N GLN A 888 27.96 9.31 -25.46
CA GLN A 888 29.24 9.05 -24.81
C GLN A 888 30.08 10.31 -24.53
N GLY A 889 30.13 11.27 -25.46
CA GLY A 889 30.93 12.49 -25.35
C GLY A 889 30.43 13.40 -24.24
N LEU A 890 29.15 13.81 -24.30
CA LEU A 890 28.52 14.66 -23.28
C LEU A 890 28.49 13.96 -21.91
N TYR A 891 28.25 12.65 -21.87
CA TYR A 891 28.34 11.87 -20.63
C TYR A 891 29.75 11.92 -20.02
N SER A 892 30.79 11.69 -20.84
CA SER A 892 32.18 11.68 -20.39
C SER A 892 32.65 13.07 -19.95
N ALA A 893 32.28 14.11 -20.70
CA ALA A 893 32.63 15.49 -20.39
C ALA A 893 31.95 15.99 -19.10
N LEU A 894 30.70 15.59 -18.83
CA LEU A 894 30.03 15.88 -17.57
C LEU A 894 30.59 15.03 -16.40
N THR A 895 30.88 13.75 -16.60
CA THR A 895 31.43 12.87 -15.55
C THR A 895 32.78 13.38 -15.03
N ASN A 896 33.64 13.88 -15.94
CA ASN A 896 34.95 14.42 -15.59
C ASN A 896 34.91 15.90 -15.16
N ALA A 897 33.75 16.57 -15.20
CA ALA A 897 33.66 18.02 -15.00
C ALA A 897 34.05 18.45 -13.59
N THR A 898 34.92 19.46 -13.50
CA THR A 898 35.40 20.08 -12.25
C THR A 898 34.94 21.52 -12.08
N ASP A 899 35.02 22.04 -10.86
CA ASP A 899 34.99 23.48 -10.59
C ASP A 899 36.39 24.12 -10.63
N ASP A 900 36.46 25.44 -10.50
CA ASP A 900 37.70 26.23 -10.54
C ASP A 900 38.76 25.84 -9.47
N THR A 901 38.42 24.94 -8.54
CA THR A 901 39.34 24.39 -7.52
C THR A 901 39.81 22.96 -7.83
N GLY A 902 39.42 22.41 -8.99
CA GLY A 902 39.73 21.03 -9.40
C GLY A 902 38.85 19.97 -8.76
N ARG A 903 37.77 20.37 -8.07
CA ARG A 903 36.84 19.46 -7.40
C ARG A 903 35.76 18.99 -8.38
N THR A 904 35.55 17.68 -8.48
CA THR A 904 34.54 17.06 -9.34
C THR A 904 33.13 17.56 -9.00
N LEU A 905 32.38 17.99 -10.03
CA LEU A 905 31.01 18.49 -9.90
C LEU A 905 29.97 17.38 -9.71
N PHE A 906 30.27 16.18 -10.21
CA PHE A 906 29.42 14.98 -10.13
C PHE A 906 30.21 13.80 -9.53
N PRO A 907 30.46 13.79 -8.20
CA PRO A 907 31.23 12.73 -7.55
C PRO A 907 30.45 11.41 -7.41
N VAL A 908 31.20 10.30 -7.36
CA VAL A 908 30.67 8.92 -7.25
C VAL A 908 30.28 8.53 -5.82
N ILE A 909 30.88 9.17 -4.82
CA ILE A 909 30.54 8.99 -3.40
C ILE A 909 30.30 10.38 -2.79
N GLY A 910 29.27 10.52 -1.98
CA GLY A 910 28.65 11.81 -1.66
C GLY A 910 29.56 12.80 -0.92
N ALA A 911 29.97 13.86 -1.63
CA ALA A 911 30.44 15.09 -1.01
C ALA A 911 29.25 16.05 -0.82
N GLN A 912 28.99 16.49 0.41
CA GLN A 912 27.79 17.25 0.81
C GLN A 912 27.62 18.65 0.18
N ASN A 913 28.50 19.05 -0.75
CA ASN A 913 28.60 20.42 -1.29
C ASN A 913 28.77 20.47 -2.84
N ALA A 914 28.39 19.42 -3.57
CA ALA A 914 28.52 19.34 -5.04
C ALA A 914 27.15 19.18 -5.73
N ASP A 915 27.01 19.69 -6.96
CA ASP A 915 25.75 19.75 -7.72
C ASP A 915 25.39 18.41 -8.40
N GLY A 916 25.46 17.30 -7.68
CA GLY A 916 25.05 15.99 -8.18
C GLY A 916 25.61 14.81 -7.41
N LEU A 917 24.96 13.67 -7.60
CA LEU A 917 25.43 12.32 -7.26
C LEU A 917 25.48 11.52 -8.57
N THR A 918 26.48 10.67 -8.77
CA THR A 918 26.40 9.65 -9.83
C THR A 918 25.89 8.33 -9.25
N GLY A 919 25.14 7.57 -10.05
CA GLY A 919 24.65 6.26 -9.65
C GLY A 919 25.78 5.22 -9.57
N ASN A 920 25.58 4.18 -8.75
CA ASN A 920 26.53 3.07 -8.61
C ASN A 920 27.04 2.58 -9.99
N LEU A 921 28.35 2.35 -10.09
CA LEU A 921 29.04 1.90 -11.31
C LEU A 921 28.87 2.86 -12.52
N PHE A 922 28.73 4.17 -12.27
CA PHE A 922 28.47 5.18 -13.30
C PHE A 922 27.17 4.91 -14.10
N GLY A 923 26.14 4.37 -13.44
CA GLY A 923 24.86 4.06 -14.09
C GLY A 923 24.02 5.27 -14.48
N SER A 924 24.30 6.46 -13.93
CA SER A 924 23.66 7.74 -14.27
C SER A 924 24.38 8.93 -13.62
N LEU A 925 24.14 10.15 -14.11
CA LEU A 925 24.51 11.42 -13.49
C LEU A 925 23.23 12.13 -12.99
N ASN A 926 23.18 12.57 -11.74
CA ASN A 926 22.13 13.49 -11.28
C ASN A 926 22.50 14.92 -11.69
N ILE A 927 21.81 15.46 -12.70
CA ILE A 927 21.99 16.79 -13.24
C ILE A 927 20.82 17.65 -12.76
N ALA A 928 21.04 18.39 -11.66
CA ALA A 928 20.05 19.29 -11.06
C ALA A 928 18.69 18.63 -10.72
N GLY A 929 18.72 17.38 -10.25
CA GLY A 929 17.54 16.58 -9.89
C GLY A 929 17.11 15.57 -10.96
N LEU A 930 17.60 15.70 -12.20
CA LEU A 930 17.26 14.83 -13.31
C LEU A 930 18.35 13.76 -13.54
N ALA A 931 17.96 12.50 -13.71
CA ALA A 931 18.90 11.41 -13.96
C ALA A 931 19.27 11.30 -15.45
N GLY A 932 20.45 11.80 -15.83
CA GLY A 932 21.06 11.56 -17.13
C GLY A 932 21.70 10.17 -17.19
N LYS A 933 21.19 9.29 -18.05
CA LYS A 933 21.66 7.90 -18.21
C LYS A 933 22.59 7.79 -19.44
N PRO A 934 23.69 7.02 -19.40
CA PRO A 934 24.50 6.78 -20.59
C PRO A 934 23.82 5.75 -21.51
N ALA A 935 23.53 6.13 -22.76
CA ALA A 935 22.84 5.29 -23.74
C ALA A 935 23.78 4.84 -24.86
N TRP A 936 24.23 3.57 -24.80
CA TRP A 936 25.24 2.98 -25.70
C TRP A 936 24.81 2.91 -27.17
N ALA A 937 23.51 2.97 -27.46
CA ALA A 937 22.98 2.95 -28.82
C ALA A 937 22.89 4.34 -29.47
N LEU A 938 23.14 5.43 -28.73
CA LEU A 938 23.29 6.74 -29.34
C LEU A 938 24.62 6.82 -30.08
N PRO A 939 24.64 7.26 -31.36
CA PRO A 939 25.87 7.29 -32.14
C PRO A 939 26.83 8.36 -31.59
N TYR A 940 28.06 7.94 -31.33
CA TYR A 940 29.18 8.78 -30.92
C TYR A 940 30.29 8.72 -31.96
N THR A 941 30.79 9.90 -32.35
CA THR A 941 32.02 10.07 -33.14
C THR A 941 32.88 11.10 -32.43
N ALA A 942 34.06 10.70 -31.98
CA ALA A 942 35.00 11.57 -31.27
C ALA A 942 35.40 12.77 -32.14
N GLY A 943 35.33 13.98 -31.58
CA GLY A 943 35.64 15.21 -32.34
C GLY A 943 34.60 15.56 -33.41
N ALA A 944 33.33 15.22 -33.20
CA ALA A 944 32.20 15.63 -34.02
C ALA A 944 31.01 16.08 -33.14
N VAL A 945 30.00 16.70 -33.77
CA VAL A 945 28.77 17.11 -33.07
C VAL A 945 27.89 15.88 -32.78
N ASN A 946 27.92 15.39 -31.55
CA ASN A 946 27.12 14.26 -31.09
C ASN A 946 25.78 14.72 -30.49
N SER A 947 24.85 13.78 -30.29
CA SER A 947 23.44 14.08 -29.97
C SER A 947 22.88 13.25 -28.80
N SER A 948 22.59 13.92 -27.68
CA SER A 948 21.81 13.38 -26.56
C SER A 948 20.32 13.73 -26.68
N TYR A 949 19.42 12.99 -26.02
CA TYR A 949 17.97 13.18 -26.12
C TYR A 949 17.29 13.23 -24.75
N LEU A 950 16.48 14.26 -24.55
CA LEU A 950 15.64 14.46 -23.36
C LEU A 950 14.17 14.42 -23.77
N PHE A 951 13.38 13.52 -23.20
CA PHE A 951 11.99 13.34 -23.61
C PHE A 951 11.02 13.07 -22.45
N ASN A 952 9.74 13.16 -22.80
CA ASN A 952 8.64 12.64 -22.02
C ASN A 952 8.33 11.21 -22.45
N ARG A 953 8.32 10.27 -21.50
CA ARG A 953 7.91 8.87 -21.68
C ARG A 953 6.58 8.71 -22.42
N GLU A 954 5.63 9.60 -22.18
CA GLU A 954 4.29 9.56 -22.80
C GLU A 954 4.25 10.08 -24.25
N ASP A 955 5.33 10.69 -24.75
CA ASP A 955 5.41 11.28 -26.08
C ASP A 955 6.22 10.42 -27.09
N VAL A 956 6.85 9.33 -26.62
CA VAL A 956 7.63 8.36 -27.42
C VAL A 956 7.19 6.93 -27.10
N HIS A 957 6.80 6.18 -28.13
CA HIS A 957 6.10 4.90 -28.03
C HIS A 957 6.83 3.82 -28.83
N GLY A 958 6.92 2.63 -28.25
CA GLY A 958 7.44 1.43 -28.90
C GLY A 958 6.53 0.23 -28.69
N TRP A 959 6.34 -0.56 -29.75
CA TRP A 959 5.66 -1.84 -29.69
C TRP A 959 6.57 -2.90 -30.30
N ALA A 960 6.51 -4.11 -29.77
CA ALA A 960 7.15 -5.28 -30.39
C ALA A 960 6.19 -6.46 -30.28
N THR A 961 6.25 -7.35 -31.27
CA THR A 961 5.75 -8.72 -31.09
C THR A 961 6.72 -9.46 -30.17
N ASN A 962 6.26 -10.58 -29.61
CA ASN A 962 7.19 -11.63 -29.24
C ASN A 962 7.91 -12.15 -30.51
N PRO A 963 9.12 -12.72 -30.41
CA PRO A 963 9.67 -13.59 -31.44
C PRO A 963 8.65 -14.63 -31.92
N GLN A 964 8.26 -14.53 -33.19
CA GLN A 964 7.14 -15.29 -33.77
C GLN A 964 7.58 -16.56 -34.50
N ARG A 965 8.80 -16.57 -35.04
CA ARG A 965 9.36 -17.70 -35.80
C ARG A 965 10.85 -17.83 -35.52
N LEU A 966 11.33 -19.08 -35.56
CA LEU A 966 12.73 -19.40 -35.75
C LEU A 966 12.96 -19.93 -37.17
N ASP A 967 13.96 -19.37 -37.82
CA ASP A 967 14.51 -19.87 -39.08
C ASP A 967 15.88 -20.49 -38.80
N PHE A 968 16.30 -21.45 -39.62
CA PHE A 968 17.54 -22.19 -39.38
C PHE A 968 18.28 -22.44 -40.69
N GLU A 969 19.57 -22.13 -40.73
CA GLU A 969 20.42 -22.37 -41.91
C GLU A 969 21.59 -23.32 -41.55
N TYR A 970 21.73 -24.39 -42.32
CA TYR A 970 22.78 -25.40 -42.12
C TYR A 970 23.99 -25.12 -42.99
N GLN A 971 25.10 -24.70 -42.36
CA GLN A 971 26.41 -24.59 -42.99
C GLN A 971 27.28 -25.81 -42.65
N VAL A 972 28.39 -25.99 -43.36
CA VAL A 972 29.32 -27.13 -43.14
C VAL A 972 30.07 -26.98 -41.80
N LYS A 973 30.35 -25.75 -41.37
CA LYS A 973 31.04 -25.41 -40.11
C LYS A 973 30.10 -25.18 -38.92
N SER A 974 28.83 -24.90 -39.16
CA SER A 974 27.93 -24.31 -38.16
C SER A 974 26.45 -24.41 -38.53
N VAL A 975 25.60 -24.13 -37.54
CA VAL A 975 24.17 -23.94 -37.70
C VAL A 975 23.85 -22.50 -37.30
N GLU A 976 23.23 -21.75 -38.18
CA GLU A 976 22.70 -20.43 -37.83
C GLU A 976 21.24 -20.55 -37.38
N ILE A 977 20.92 -19.95 -36.23
CA ILE A 977 19.55 -19.76 -35.75
C ILE A 977 19.15 -18.31 -36.00
N GLY A 978 18.17 -18.09 -36.85
CA GLY A 978 17.50 -16.80 -37.07
C GLY A 978 16.25 -16.66 -36.20
N ILE A 979 16.03 -15.46 -35.68
CA ILE A 979 14.82 -15.06 -34.96
C ILE A 979 14.04 -14.08 -35.84
N TRP A 980 12.71 -14.18 -35.90
CA TRP A 980 11.87 -13.25 -36.64
C TRP A 980 10.68 -12.75 -35.82
N GLY A 981 10.38 -11.45 -35.92
CA GLY A 981 9.17 -10.82 -35.39
C GLY A 981 8.97 -9.42 -36.00
N TYR A 982 8.11 -8.60 -35.40
CA TYR A 982 7.82 -7.24 -35.85
C TYR A 982 7.96 -6.22 -34.72
N GLN A 983 8.36 -4.99 -35.07
CA GLN A 983 8.37 -3.83 -34.18
C GLN A 983 7.57 -2.68 -34.79
N ALA A 984 7.09 -1.78 -33.95
CA ALA A 984 6.64 -0.46 -34.35
C ALA A 984 7.21 0.60 -33.40
N LEU A 985 7.51 1.77 -33.94
CA LEU A 985 8.13 2.88 -33.21
C LEU A 985 7.47 4.19 -33.66
N ALA A 986 7.08 5.03 -32.70
CA ALA A 986 6.39 6.29 -32.98
C ALA A 986 6.73 7.38 -31.96
N CYS A 987 6.79 8.63 -32.43
CA CYS A 987 6.72 9.80 -31.57
C CYS A 987 5.36 10.47 -31.78
N THR A 988 4.48 10.44 -30.77
CA THR A 988 3.18 11.11 -30.83
C THR A 988 3.36 12.63 -30.86
N ARG A 989 4.38 13.16 -30.17
CA ARG A 989 4.58 14.60 -29.95
C ARG A 989 6.05 15.00 -29.95
N THR A 990 6.53 15.57 -31.05
CA THR A 990 7.90 16.11 -31.16
C THR A 990 8.14 17.30 -30.23
N ASP A 991 7.08 18.01 -29.79
CA ASP A 991 7.19 19.03 -28.75
C ASP A 991 7.49 18.46 -27.35
N GLY A 992 7.32 17.14 -27.17
CA GLY A 992 7.71 16.35 -26.00
C GLY A 992 9.12 15.77 -26.05
N VAL A 993 9.93 16.11 -27.06
CA VAL A 993 11.32 15.67 -27.22
C VAL A 993 12.25 16.88 -27.41
N ARG A 994 13.44 16.85 -26.81
CA ARG A 994 14.53 17.82 -26.98
C ARG A 994 15.81 17.10 -27.35
N LYS A 995 16.55 17.66 -28.29
CA LYS A 995 17.86 17.16 -28.72
C LYS A 995 18.94 18.07 -28.15
N PHE A 996 19.92 17.52 -27.46
CA PHE A 996 21.10 18.25 -26.99
C PHE A 996 22.24 17.95 -27.96
N ASN A 997 22.72 18.97 -28.67
CA ASN A 997 23.93 18.86 -29.49
C ASN A 997 25.13 19.25 -28.64
N TYR A 998 26.11 18.37 -28.54
CA TYR A 998 27.41 18.63 -27.91
C TYR A 998 28.52 18.49 -28.95
N ASP A 999 29.50 19.39 -28.91
CA ASP A 999 30.64 19.40 -29.82
C ASP A 999 31.92 19.48 -28.98
N GLU A 1000 32.75 18.45 -29.10
CA GLU A 1000 34.01 18.30 -28.38
C GLU A 1000 35.14 19.15 -28.98
N THR A 1001 34.95 19.65 -30.21
CA THR A 1001 35.93 20.50 -30.90
C THR A 1001 35.74 21.97 -30.52
N ALA A 1002 36.82 22.75 -30.53
CA ALA A 1002 36.88 24.15 -30.11
C ALA A 1002 37.44 25.04 -31.23
#